data_AF-A0A2I0SN04-F1
#
_entry.id   AF-A0A2I0SN04-F1
#
_cell.length_a   1.000
_cell.length_b   1.000
_cell.length_c   1.000
_cell.angle_alpha   90.00
_cell.angle_beta   90.00
_cell.angle_gamma   90.00
#
_symmetry.space_group_name_H-M   'P 1'
#
loop_
_entity.id
_entity.type
_entity.pdbx_description
1 polymer ?
#
loop_
_entity_poly.entity_id
_entity_poly.type
_entity_poly.pdbx_seq_one_letter_code
_entity_poly.pdbx_strand_id
1 'polypeptide(L)'
;MLLLALLVVPFTVLAAGPAQADPPPQPPPGQRPYLTWNMQGATAQGVNLWTNYIPNILTAARNRSTGPSVVMLQESGAGVPTGSDILPNPRGTVGNSLVTYANWHASQRPSEWYMVFLQTNYRSQPGRPGGRVNTIVMSLNPVEDAMVVDNPLGPDRGRPAIGIREGNHWYFSFHSLTGGGGDAIPMLTAIGRAVYDAQRAEGVRYDWTVSADFNTRPDSLRGRPAYALIPSPDNPQPPLPPPAPQPILPHIVASGQPTHRSPDGQEEELDFTVTTTTRGTFAARVLGNQGGSDHSPVYNDTVATRTSTQPPQVSPSVVGGYAADGANVHQAPFEDSGMRGPLQTCVSYYLGQCYGLWPSSANAAKTARAASAAKTARAANVTGSANAARPTRAASAGNAGTPGFDYVGAVSKGNVEGGDNQEEAFPGQSIDELRQHLVGDLRTYKPDVVLLQLDVANDLATRDGLTATQEANQLQDLLDQIYIDLPNTTVLVGDPVPSSTPAVRDEMYTGTASYIAQSSRIIATEALAGHRIRQVVLDRDVSEVDTGQSADGVPNAKGYRAMTDAYAAQLTAAWQDGTIVDPGDVVVNPADMVIDGNGVDDTGDGSDMGTAPLRVMVVGDSMSEGMEGDWTWRYRLWQWFKDQHVAVDFVGPYRGTKQPDAPTGPPGPPPLQGETNQNPSAAGPPVNGAYAQGVPADFDADHFAVWGRQAAQDKDLIGPMVAQYQPNLVLFGIGFNDMGWLVSDATGTLDSVKTMVDRARAAKPGVRFAVANVPMRPLIDGRQDLIVKTRQYNTMLANAIPSWSTSDSPVKLVDWEGAYSCDTDTCPAGYDNLHPNALGEYQIASAYERTLHDGYGIGQSVPAVPDTIPHRPISGVTGVVAQAVPSGVAVTWNPVFGARGYTVRYRLAGATAWNQTKVSTNRYDTTWTEDSWTWEYQVRTDNDGDGQSVWSPTATATAHPQTAPPPPVDGIMTSATATGVDVTWRAPSGPYTDSIDRYEVITWDKDVPGSYISSTGVRATTVHIDGLTPGHHYLVAVVTWNRAGGGMPGMARSVTIGAGKPPMPTGLTVKSLDPTTVQLNWQGSPEAAGYRVWVRNLNEHNGPTTPDPYISDTPDHQIAFLFPGNWNFEFCVTAINGVLESDRTPCVSVPLPPPSTGATTRAPAKSKSTSSRPPSDPAQESLLKKGRFADPRSDVVTVPPTG
;
A
#
# COMPACT_ATOMS: atom_id res chain seq x y z
N MET A 1 -53.94 -31.37 37.16
CA MET A 1 -55.31 -30.89 36.84
C MET A 1 -55.38 -30.53 35.35
N LEU A 2 -56.58 -30.23 34.87
CA LEU A 2 -57.05 -29.82 33.53
C LEU A 2 -56.06 -29.11 32.56
N LEU A 3 -56.32 -29.02 31.24
CA LEU A 3 -57.03 -29.90 30.25
C LEU A 3 -57.02 -29.21 28.86
N LEU A 4 -56.79 -29.95 27.76
CA LEU A 4 -57.14 -29.59 26.35
C LEU A 4 -56.56 -28.24 25.83
N ALA A 5 -56.59 -27.83 24.56
CA ALA A 5 -56.89 -28.39 23.23
C ALA A 5 -56.18 -27.46 22.20
N LEU A 6 -55.79 -27.80 20.96
CA LEU A 6 -55.75 -29.02 20.13
C LEU A 6 -54.61 -28.78 19.07
N LEU A 7 -54.34 -29.50 17.98
CA LEU A 7 -55.04 -30.55 17.22
C LEU A 7 -54.02 -31.61 16.70
N VAL A 8 -54.23 -32.15 15.50
CA VAL A 8 -53.47 -33.20 14.77
C VAL A 8 -53.55 -32.77 13.27
N VAL A 9 -52.74 -33.13 12.25
CA VAL A 9 -52.21 -34.43 11.76
C VAL A 9 -50.92 -34.22 10.91
N PRO A 10 -50.43 -35.18 10.08
CA PRO A 10 -49.11 -35.79 10.24
C PRO A 10 -47.98 -35.12 9.44
N PHE A 11 -46.73 -35.39 9.84
CA PHE A 11 -45.57 -35.30 8.95
C PHE A 11 -45.12 -36.68 8.48
N THR A 12 -44.86 -36.79 7.17
CA THR A 12 -44.24 -37.95 6.53
C THR A 12 -42.77 -38.07 6.91
N VAL A 13 -42.27 -39.30 7.04
CA VAL A 13 -40.82 -39.55 7.18
C VAL A 13 -40.15 -39.32 5.82
N LEU A 14 -39.64 -38.11 5.61
CA LEU A 14 -38.52 -37.89 4.69
C LEU A 14 -37.24 -38.31 5.42
N ALA A 15 -36.47 -39.21 4.81
CA ALA A 15 -35.14 -39.54 5.30
C ALA A 15 -34.22 -38.34 5.04
N ALA A 16 -33.92 -37.58 6.10
CA ALA A 16 -32.82 -36.63 6.06
C ALA A 16 -31.53 -37.42 5.81
N GLY A 17 -30.85 -37.14 4.69
CA GLY A 17 -29.48 -37.59 4.50
C GLY A 17 -28.54 -36.95 5.53
N PRO A 18 -27.28 -37.39 5.61
CA PRO A 18 -26.28 -36.65 6.39
C PRO A 18 -26.27 -35.20 5.91
N ALA A 19 -26.47 -34.26 6.83
CA ALA A 19 -26.39 -32.85 6.50
C ALA A 19 -24.98 -32.58 5.96
N GLN A 20 -24.88 -32.20 4.68
CA GLN A 20 -23.68 -31.52 4.21
C GLN A 20 -23.56 -30.26 5.05
N ALA A 21 -22.39 -30.05 5.67
CA ALA A 21 -22.08 -28.74 6.22
C ALA A 21 -22.23 -27.72 5.09
N ASP A 22 -22.96 -26.64 5.35
CA ASP A 22 -23.15 -25.59 4.35
C ASP A 22 -21.78 -25.10 3.90
N PRO A 23 -21.52 -25.01 2.58
CA PRO A 23 -20.24 -24.52 2.08
C PRO A 23 -20.02 -23.09 2.59
N PRO A 24 -18.77 -22.70 2.91
CA PRO A 24 -18.49 -21.40 3.50
C PRO A 24 -19.08 -20.27 2.64
N PRO A 25 -19.66 -19.24 3.29
CA PRO A 25 -20.42 -18.20 2.62
C PRO A 25 -19.59 -17.59 1.50
N GLN A 26 -20.16 -17.60 0.31
CA GLN A 26 -19.49 -17.14 -0.89
C GLN A 26 -19.24 -15.63 -0.80
N PRO A 27 -18.11 -15.12 -1.33
CA PRO A 27 -17.94 -13.68 -1.48
C PRO A 27 -19.15 -13.07 -2.21
N PRO A 28 -19.56 -11.84 -1.89
CA PRO A 28 -20.64 -11.17 -2.61
C PRO A 28 -20.27 -11.01 -4.09
N PRO A 29 -21.26 -10.97 -5.00
CA PRO A 29 -21.03 -10.55 -6.38
C PRO A 29 -20.27 -9.22 -6.44
N GLY A 30 -19.25 -9.16 -7.30
CA GLY A 30 -18.22 -8.13 -7.30
C GLY A 30 -16.86 -8.62 -6.77
N GLN A 31 -16.83 -9.44 -5.71
CA GLN A 31 -15.58 -9.89 -5.04
C GLN A 31 -15.09 -11.30 -5.45
N ARG A 32 -15.74 -11.95 -6.42
CA ARG A 32 -15.44 -13.33 -6.84
C ARG A 32 -14.43 -13.34 -8.00
N PRO A 33 -13.52 -14.32 -8.11
CA PRO A 33 -12.66 -14.46 -9.28
C PRO A 33 -13.47 -14.69 -10.56
N TYR A 34 -12.93 -14.24 -11.69
CA TYR A 34 -13.53 -14.44 -13.01
C TYR A 34 -12.47 -14.60 -14.11
N LEU A 35 -12.81 -15.28 -15.21
CA LEU A 35 -11.90 -15.51 -16.34
C LEU A 35 -12.46 -14.95 -17.64
N THR A 36 -11.58 -14.41 -18.50
CA THR A 36 -11.89 -14.05 -19.88
C THR A 36 -10.95 -14.73 -20.87
N TRP A 37 -11.43 -15.04 -22.08
CA TRP A 37 -10.60 -15.66 -23.12
C TRP A 37 -11.24 -15.54 -24.51
N ASN A 38 -10.53 -14.94 -25.46
CA ASN A 38 -10.77 -15.20 -26.88
C ASN A 38 -10.30 -16.62 -27.25
N MET A 39 -11.24 -17.48 -27.60
CA MET A 39 -10.98 -18.89 -27.88
C MET A 39 -10.43 -19.18 -29.29
N GLN A 40 -10.40 -18.19 -30.20
CA GLN A 40 -10.16 -18.41 -31.65
C GLN A 40 -11.19 -19.37 -32.32
N GLY A 41 -12.28 -19.71 -31.63
CA GLY A 41 -13.29 -20.69 -32.04
C GLY A 41 -13.44 -21.84 -31.04
N ALA A 42 -14.45 -22.68 -31.23
CA ALA A 42 -14.62 -23.91 -30.44
C ALA A 42 -13.48 -24.95 -30.62
N THR A 43 -12.65 -24.79 -31.66
CA THR A 43 -11.58 -25.70 -32.06
C THR A 43 -10.39 -24.90 -32.59
N ALA A 44 -9.25 -24.95 -31.92
CA ALA A 44 -7.97 -24.43 -32.43
C ALA A 44 -7.02 -25.61 -32.72
N GLN A 45 -6.21 -25.50 -33.77
CA GLN A 45 -5.22 -26.50 -34.23
C GLN A 45 -5.72 -27.97 -34.30
N GLY A 46 -7.03 -28.18 -34.51
CA GLY A 46 -7.66 -29.51 -34.56
C GLY A 46 -8.11 -30.08 -33.20
N VAL A 47 -7.91 -29.36 -32.09
CA VAL A 47 -8.29 -29.76 -30.73
C VAL A 47 -9.54 -28.99 -30.28
N ASN A 48 -10.59 -29.70 -29.85
CA ASN A 48 -11.80 -29.09 -29.30
C ASN A 48 -11.49 -28.45 -27.93
N LEU A 49 -11.67 -27.14 -27.81
CA LEU A 49 -11.26 -26.40 -26.61
C LEU A 49 -12.21 -26.60 -25.44
N TRP A 50 -13.51 -26.76 -25.73
CA TRP A 50 -14.56 -27.05 -24.76
C TRP A 50 -14.40 -28.41 -24.07
N THR A 51 -13.85 -29.41 -24.78
CA THR A 51 -13.63 -30.75 -24.20
C THR A 51 -12.27 -30.87 -23.50
N ASN A 52 -11.22 -30.27 -24.06
CA ASN A 52 -9.84 -30.58 -23.65
C ASN A 52 -9.20 -29.53 -22.72
N TYR A 53 -9.68 -28.28 -22.73
CA TYR A 53 -9.03 -27.19 -21.98
C TYR A 53 -9.96 -26.50 -20.98
N ILE A 54 -11.19 -26.13 -21.36
CA ILE A 54 -12.13 -25.47 -20.44
C ILE A 54 -12.33 -26.27 -19.12
N PRO A 55 -12.56 -27.60 -19.09
CA PRO A 55 -12.71 -28.36 -17.84
C PRO A 55 -11.45 -28.40 -16.96
N ASN A 56 -10.26 -28.25 -17.58
CA ASN A 56 -8.98 -28.23 -16.88
C ASN A 56 -8.68 -26.83 -16.30
N ILE A 57 -9.00 -25.76 -17.02
CA ILE A 57 -8.97 -24.38 -16.50
C ILE A 57 -9.92 -24.24 -15.30
N LEU A 58 -11.15 -24.75 -15.45
CA LEU A 58 -12.20 -24.67 -14.43
C LEU A 58 -12.02 -25.68 -13.27
N THR A 59 -10.97 -26.50 -13.28
CA THR A 59 -10.66 -27.39 -12.14
C THR A 59 -10.27 -26.62 -10.87
N ALA A 60 -9.84 -25.35 -10.97
CA ALA A 60 -9.70 -24.46 -9.83
C ALA A 60 -11.04 -24.15 -9.12
N ALA A 61 -12.17 -24.15 -9.84
CA ALA A 61 -13.52 -23.92 -9.30
C ALA A 61 -14.01 -25.03 -8.34
N ARG A 62 -13.21 -26.08 -8.11
CA ARG A 62 -13.48 -27.08 -7.06
C ARG A 62 -13.45 -26.47 -5.66
N ASN A 63 -12.57 -25.49 -5.43
CA ASN A 63 -12.66 -24.65 -4.26
C ASN A 63 -13.49 -23.41 -4.59
N ARG A 64 -14.74 -23.37 -4.09
CA ARG A 64 -15.68 -22.28 -4.36
C ARG A 64 -15.19 -20.90 -3.87
N SER A 65 -14.24 -20.83 -2.95
CA SER A 65 -13.67 -19.55 -2.47
C SER A 65 -12.47 -19.04 -3.26
N THR A 66 -11.86 -19.81 -4.17
CA THR A 66 -10.63 -19.41 -4.90
C THR A 66 -10.63 -19.77 -6.39
N GLY A 67 -11.78 -20.18 -6.93
CA GLY A 67 -11.95 -20.45 -8.35
C GLY A 67 -12.87 -19.43 -9.03
N PRO A 68 -12.94 -19.44 -10.37
CA PRO A 68 -13.76 -18.49 -11.11
C PRO A 68 -15.23 -18.81 -10.89
N SER A 69 -16.05 -17.83 -10.51
CA SER A 69 -17.51 -18.00 -10.44
C SER A 69 -18.21 -17.60 -11.75
N VAL A 70 -17.60 -16.70 -12.51
CA VAL A 70 -18.08 -16.20 -13.81
C VAL A 70 -16.98 -16.34 -14.87
N VAL A 71 -17.38 -16.69 -16.10
CA VAL A 71 -16.46 -16.85 -17.24
C VAL A 71 -17.02 -16.11 -18.46
N MET A 72 -16.26 -15.19 -19.03
CA MET A 72 -16.64 -14.31 -20.14
C MET A 72 -15.84 -14.71 -21.37
N LEU A 73 -16.46 -15.38 -22.34
CA LEU A 73 -15.75 -15.95 -23.49
C LEU A 73 -16.04 -15.16 -24.76
N GLN A 74 -15.01 -15.03 -25.60
CA GLN A 74 -15.05 -14.42 -26.92
C GLN A 74 -14.66 -15.46 -27.97
N GLU A 75 -15.21 -15.33 -29.18
CA GLU A 75 -15.03 -16.30 -30.27
C GLU A 75 -15.29 -17.76 -29.88
N SER A 76 -16.37 -18.01 -29.15
CA SER A 76 -16.68 -19.33 -28.57
C SER A 76 -17.03 -20.44 -29.57
N GLY A 77 -17.13 -20.12 -30.87
CA GLY A 77 -17.57 -21.01 -31.93
C GLY A 77 -19.09 -21.00 -32.18
N ALA A 78 -19.54 -21.84 -33.11
CA ALA A 78 -20.82 -21.68 -33.82
C ALA A 78 -22.08 -22.11 -33.04
N GLY A 79 -21.96 -22.58 -31.79
CA GLY A 79 -23.07 -23.04 -30.97
C GLY A 79 -22.63 -23.41 -29.55
N VAL A 80 -23.60 -23.69 -28.68
CA VAL A 80 -23.33 -24.16 -27.31
C VAL A 80 -22.59 -25.51 -27.30
N PRO A 81 -21.82 -25.84 -26.24
CA PRO A 81 -21.02 -27.05 -26.20
C PRO A 81 -21.86 -28.34 -26.24
N THR A 82 -21.28 -29.41 -26.78
CA THR A 82 -21.92 -30.74 -26.77
C THR A 82 -22.10 -31.22 -25.32
N GLY A 83 -23.30 -31.70 -24.98
CA GLY A 83 -23.66 -32.06 -23.60
C GLY A 83 -24.24 -30.92 -22.78
N SER A 84 -24.78 -29.87 -23.43
CA SER A 84 -25.52 -28.80 -22.75
C SER A 84 -27.04 -29.02 -22.88
N ASP A 85 -27.77 -28.86 -21.78
CA ASP A 85 -29.23 -28.82 -21.74
C ASP A 85 -29.72 -27.40 -22.06
N ILE A 86 -30.54 -27.24 -23.10
CA ILE A 86 -31.11 -25.92 -23.46
C ILE A 86 -32.22 -25.56 -22.45
N LEU A 87 -32.14 -24.35 -21.90
CA LEU A 87 -33.06 -23.83 -20.90
C LEU A 87 -33.96 -22.73 -21.48
N PRO A 88 -35.12 -22.44 -20.88
CA PRO A 88 -35.89 -21.24 -21.22
C PRO A 88 -35.06 -19.98 -20.94
N ASN A 89 -34.92 -19.10 -21.93
CA ASN A 89 -34.10 -17.88 -21.78
C ASN A 89 -34.52 -17.05 -20.56
N PRO A 90 -33.56 -16.43 -19.84
CA PRO A 90 -33.82 -15.63 -18.66
C PRO A 90 -34.59 -14.32 -18.99
N ARG A 91 -34.94 -13.59 -17.93
CA ARG A 91 -35.45 -12.22 -18.02
C ARG A 91 -34.44 -11.32 -18.76
N GLY A 92 -34.95 -10.23 -19.35
CA GLY A 92 -34.17 -9.22 -20.05
C GLY A 92 -33.82 -9.52 -21.51
N THR A 93 -33.74 -10.79 -21.94
CA THR A 93 -33.31 -11.16 -23.32
C THR A 93 -34.44 -11.10 -24.37
N VAL A 94 -35.35 -10.14 -24.27
CA VAL A 94 -36.56 -10.06 -25.12
C VAL A 94 -36.32 -9.11 -26.31
N GLY A 95 -36.31 -9.64 -27.54
CA GLY A 95 -36.39 -8.83 -28.76
C GLY A 95 -35.57 -9.31 -29.96
N ASN A 96 -34.47 -10.04 -29.74
CA ASN A 96 -33.61 -10.55 -30.82
C ASN A 96 -33.32 -12.05 -30.65
N SER A 97 -33.62 -12.84 -31.69
CA SER A 97 -33.65 -14.32 -31.69
C SER A 97 -32.28 -14.99 -31.75
N LEU A 98 -31.33 -14.50 -30.95
CA LEU A 98 -29.90 -14.85 -31.02
C LEU A 98 -29.31 -15.30 -29.67
N VAL A 99 -30.05 -15.15 -28.57
CA VAL A 99 -29.63 -15.62 -27.25
C VAL A 99 -30.10 -17.05 -27.03
N THR A 100 -29.21 -17.91 -26.57
CA THR A 100 -29.50 -19.28 -26.09
C THR A 100 -29.03 -19.42 -24.65
N TYR A 101 -29.94 -19.71 -23.72
CA TYR A 101 -29.59 -20.11 -22.36
C TYR A 101 -29.44 -21.64 -22.27
N ALA A 102 -28.42 -22.13 -21.56
CA ALA A 102 -28.19 -23.55 -21.35
C ALA A 102 -27.50 -23.83 -20.02
N ASN A 103 -27.61 -25.06 -19.52
CA ASN A 103 -26.72 -25.63 -18.49
C ASN A 103 -25.75 -26.60 -19.16
N TRP A 104 -24.45 -26.43 -18.97
CA TRP A 104 -23.43 -27.30 -19.56
C TRP A 104 -22.82 -28.25 -18.52
N HIS A 105 -22.84 -29.56 -18.84
CA HIS A 105 -22.31 -30.60 -17.98
C HIS A 105 -20.81 -30.84 -18.24
N ALA A 106 -19.96 -30.24 -17.41
CA ALA A 106 -18.52 -30.44 -17.45
C ALA A 106 -18.13 -31.83 -16.91
N SER A 107 -17.16 -32.47 -17.57
CA SER A 107 -16.66 -33.82 -17.22
C SER A 107 -15.87 -33.89 -15.90
N GLN A 108 -15.71 -32.77 -15.21
CA GLN A 108 -15.00 -32.63 -13.94
C GLN A 108 -15.81 -31.71 -13.02
N ARG A 109 -15.69 -31.88 -11.69
CA ARG A 109 -16.37 -30.99 -10.73
C ARG A 109 -15.68 -29.61 -10.68
N PRO A 110 -16.42 -28.49 -10.48
CA PRO A 110 -17.89 -28.38 -10.46
C PRO A 110 -18.47 -28.65 -11.86
N SER A 111 -19.47 -29.53 -11.89
CA SER A 111 -19.90 -30.21 -13.12
C SER A 111 -21.03 -29.52 -13.87
N GLU A 112 -21.58 -28.42 -13.36
CA GLU A 112 -22.72 -27.70 -13.96
C GLU A 112 -22.38 -26.22 -14.07
N TRP A 113 -22.72 -25.63 -15.22
CA TRP A 113 -22.44 -24.24 -15.57
C TRP A 113 -23.57 -23.66 -16.40
N TYR A 114 -24.25 -22.65 -15.86
CA TYR A 114 -25.27 -21.90 -16.58
C TYR A 114 -24.59 -20.94 -17.56
N MET A 115 -25.03 -20.90 -18.81
CA MET A 115 -24.41 -20.09 -19.86
C MET A 115 -25.44 -19.35 -20.71
N VAL A 116 -25.22 -18.04 -20.91
CA VAL A 116 -25.98 -17.21 -21.84
C VAL A 116 -25.11 -16.98 -23.07
N PHE A 117 -25.47 -17.66 -24.16
CA PHE A 117 -24.74 -17.70 -25.43
C PHE A 117 -25.36 -16.71 -26.42
N LEU A 118 -24.59 -15.76 -26.95
CA LEU A 118 -25.04 -14.77 -27.92
C LEU A 118 -24.49 -15.12 -29.32
N GLN A 119 -25.41 -15.49 -30.23
CA GLN A 119 -25.12 -15.62 -31.64
C GLN A 119 -24.95 -14.26 -32.29
N THR A 120 -23.71 -13.90 -32.60
CA THR A 120 -23.45 -12.84 -33.57
C THR A 120 -23.94 -13.31 -34.95
N ASN A 121 -24.61 -12.47 -35.74
CA ASN A 121 -25.01 -12.81 -37.10
C ASN A 121 -23.87 -12.55 -38.10
N TYR A 122 -23.82 -13.30 -39.20
CA TYR A 122 -23.06 -12.86 -40.37
C TYR A 122 -23.71 -11.60 -40.97
N ARG A 123 -22.94 -10.51 -41.12
CA ARG A 123 -23.42 -9.20 -41.64
C ARG A 123 -24.12 -9.27 -43.01
N SER A 124 -23.85 -10.31 -43.80
CA SER A 124 -24.47 -10.55 -45.11
C SER A 124 -25.67 -11.50 -45.08
N GLN A 125 -25.95 -12.18 -43.96
CA GLN A 125 -27.00 -13.21 -43.85
C GLN A 125 -27.64 -13.20 -42.44
N PRO A 126 -28.53 -12.23 -42.13
CA PRO A 126 -29.28 -12.20 -40.88
C PRO A 126 -30.07 -13.50 -40.68
N GLY A 127 -29.92 -14.15 -39.52
CA GLY A 127 -30.54 -15.45 -39.24
C GLY A 127 -29.70 -16.66 -39.66
N ARG A 128 -28.44 -16.49 -40.07
CA ARG A 128 -27.43 -17.55 -39.98
C ARG A 128 -26.47 -17.27 -38.82
N PRO A 129 -26.30 -18.22 -37.88
CA PRO A 129 -25.37 -18.04 -36.77
C PRO A 129 -23.96 -17.80 -37.27
N GLY A 130 -23.28 -16.81 -36.68
CA GLY A 130 -21.88 -16.52 -36.87
C GLY A 130 -21.02 -17.72 -36.50
N GLY A 131 -19.98 -17.99 -37.28
CA GLY A 131 -19.12 -19.16 -37.10
C GLY A 131 -18.21 -19.06 -35.88
N ARG A 132 -17.05 -18.41 -36.04
CA ARG A 132 -16.02 -18.28 -34.99
C ARG A 132 -16.45 -17.31 -33.87
N VAL A 133 -17.04 -16.17 -34.24
CA VAL A 133 -17.00 -14.89 -33.50
C VAL A 133 -18.07 -14.67 -32.40
N ASN A 134 -18.70 -15.73 -31.88
CA ASN A 134 -19.77 -15.62 -30.85
C ASN A 134 -19.24 -15.34 -29.43
N THR A 135 -20.09 -14.85 -28.54
CA THR A 135 -19.74 -14.47 -27.16
C THR A 135 -20.63 -15.18 -26.13
N ILE A 136 -20.09 -15.41 -24.93
CA ILE A 136 -20.79 -16.10 -23.82
C ILE A 136 -20.46 -15.42 -22.50
N VAL A 137 -21.42 -15.39 -21.58
CA VAL A 137 -21.12 -15.35 -20.14
C VAL A 137 -21.65 -16.61 -19.46
N MET A 138 -20.79 -17.28 -18.69
CA MET A 138 -21.09 -18.49 -17.90
C MET A 138 -21.04 -18.16 -16.40
N SER A 139 -21.83 -18.85 -15.59
CA SER A 139 -21.79 -18.80 -14.12
C SER A 139 -21.99 -20.17 -13.47
N LEU A 140 -21.43 -20.34 -12.27
CA LEU A 140 -21.74 -21.45 -11.34
C LEU A 140 -23.15 -21.37 -10.72
N ASN A 141 -23.83 -20.23 -10.86
CA ASN A 141 -25.13 -19.93 -10.28
C ASN A 141 -26.20 -19.79 -11.39
N PRO A 142 -27.48 -20.12 -11.13
CA PRO A 142 -28.57 -19.81 -12.04
C PRO A 142 -28.63 -18.31 -12.34
N VAL A 143 -28.74 -17.94 -13.61
CA VAL A 143 -28.78 -16.53 -14.04
C VAL A 143 -30.11 -15.89 -13.61
N GLU A 144 -30.02 -14.84 -12.79
CA GLU A 144 -31.19 -14.09 -12.29
C GLU A 144 -31.85 -13.23 -13.38
N ASP A 145 -31.02 -12.57 -14.19
CA ASP A 145 -31.41 -11.65 -15.26
C ASP A 145 -30.26 -11.56 -16.28
N ALA A 146 -30.58 -11.27 -17.55
CA ALA A 146 -29.56 -11.09 -18.59
C ALA A 146 -29.98 -10.03 -19.62
N MET A 147 -29.03 -9.20 -20.05
CA MET A 147 -29.28 -8.15 -21.05
C MET A 147 -28.35 -8.29 -22.26
N VAL A 148 -28.91 -8.05 -23.44
CA VAL A 148 -28.14 -7.76 -24.66
C VAL A 148 -28.01 -6.24 -24.77
N VAL A 149 -26.80 -5.75 -24.97
CA VAL A 149 -26.55 -4.33 -25.25
C VAL A 149 -26.13 -4.21 -26.71
N ASP A 150 -26.93 -3.50 -27.51
CA ASP A 150 -26.63 -3.24 -28.91
C ASP A 150 -25.46 -2.26 -29.05
N ASN A 151 -24.65 -2.46 -30.10
CA ASN A 151 -23.47 -1.66 -30.34
C ASN A 151 -23.83 -0.30 -30.95
N PRO A 152 -23.37 0.85 -30.41
CA PRO A 152 -23.73 2.17 -30.93
C PRO A 152 -23.33 2.45 -32.38
N LEU A 153 -22.39 1.70 -32.96
CA LEU A 153 -22.08 1.82 -34.39
C LEU A 153 -23.17 1.22 -35.29
N GLY A 154 -24.12 0.45 -34.74
CA GLY A 154 -25.20 -0.24 -35.44
C GLY A 154 -24.81 -1.68 -35.86
N PRO A 155 -25.81 -2.54 -36.14
CA PRO A 155 -25.61 -3.98 -36.36
C PRO A 155 -24.74 -4.30 -37.61
N ASP A 156 -24.68 -3.39 -38.58
CA ASP A 156 -23.84 -3.53 -39.78
C ASP A 156 -22.36 -3.23 -39.53
N ARG A 157 -22.02 -2.57 -38.41
CA ARG A 157 -20.68 -2.03 -38.14
C ARG A 157 -20.04 -2.55 -36.86
N GLY A 158 -20.78 -2.69 -35.75
CA GLY A 158 -20.28 -3.18 -34.46
C GLY A 158 -20.83 -4.57 -34.09
N ARG A 159 -20.47 -5.08 -32.90
CA ARG A 159 -21.02 -6.33 -32.33
C ARG A 159 -21.68 -6.07 -30.97
N PRO A 160 -22.89 -6.60 -30.69
CA PRO A 160 -23.54 -6.46 -29.39
C PRO A 160 -22.79 -7.21 -28.28
N ALA A 161 -22.96 -6.75 -27.05
CA ALA A 161 -22.52 -7.44 -25.83
C ALA A 161 -23.66 -8.28 -25.24
N ILE A 162 -23.30 -9.32 -24.49
CA ILE A 162 -24.21 -10.08 -23.63
C ILE A 162 -23.72 -10.00 -22.19
N GLY A 163 -24.63 -9.79 -21.24
CA GLY A 163 -24.29 -9.83 -19.82
C GLY A 163 -25.36 -10.46 -18.94
N ILE A 164 -24.94 -10.92 -17.76
CA ILE A 164 -25.76 -11.55 -16.73
C ILE A 164 -25.66 -10.79 -15.41
N ARG A 165 -26.70 -10.87 -14.58
CA ARG A 165 -26.70 -10.33 -13.22
C ARG A 165 -26.54 -11.45 -12.17
N GLU A 166 -25.61 -11.26 -11.24
CA GLU A 166 -25.60 -11.95 -9.94
C GLU A 166 -25.83 -10.88 -8.85
N GLY A 167 -26.93 -10.97 -8.10
CA GLY A 167 -27.31 -9.99 -7.08
C GLY A 167 -27.27 -8.56 -7.60
N ASN A 168 -26.32 -7.77 -7.06
CA ASN A 168 -26.12 -6.35 -7.39
C ASN A 168 -24.98 -6.10 -8.40
N HIS A 169 -24.53 -7.10 -9.15
CA HIS A 169 -23.41 -6.98 -10.08
C HIS A 169 -23.73 -7.55 -11.46
N TRP A 170 -23.43 -6.81 -12.53
CA TRP A 170 -23.53 -7.28 -13.92
C TRP A 170 -22.18 -7.67 -14.50
N TYR A 171 -22.10 -8.81 -15.21
CA TYR A 171 -20.89 -9.27 -15.90
C TYR A 171 -21.18 -9.41 -17.41
N PHE A 172 -20.34 -8.81 -18.25
CA PHE A 172 -20.53 -8.72 -19.71
C PHE A 172 -19.35 -9.30 -20.50
N SER A 173 -19.66 -9.97 -21.61
CA SER A 173 -18.71 -10.34 -22.66
C SER A 173 -19.06 -9.63 -23.98
N PHE A 174 -18.04 -9.04 -24.63
CA PHE A 174 -18.09 -8.60 -26.02
C PHE A 174 -16.74 -8.84 -26.72
N HIS A 175 -16.69 -8.65 -28.03
CA HIS A 175 -15.45 -8.68 -28.82
C HIS A 175 -15.48 -7.48 -29.76
N SER A 176 -14.58 -6.52 -29.53
CA SER A 176 -14.44 -5.26 -30.26
C SER A 176 -14.04 -5.47 -31.74
N LEU A 177 -13.96 -4.39 -32.51
CA LEU A 177 -13.60 -4.44 -33.93
C LEU A 177 -12.08 -4.48 -34.14
N THR A 178 -11.67 -5.36 -35.06
CA THR A 178 -10.32 -5.45 -35.61
C THR A 178 -9.84 -4.12 -36.18
N GLY A 179 -8.57 -3.80 -35.97
CA GLY A 179 -7.97 -2.52 -36.39
C GLY A 179 -8.00 -1.45 -35.30
N GLY A 180 -7.64 -1.81 -34.07
CA GLY A 180 -7.46 -0.86 -32.97
C GLY A 180 -8.71 -0.61 -32.10
N GLY A 181 -9.67 -1.53 -32.05
CA GLY A 181 -10.75 -1.48 -31.05
C GLY A 181 -11.62 -0.23 -31.16
N GLY A 182 -11.96 0.19 -32.38
CA GLY A 182 -12.59 1.50 -32.65
C GLY A 182 -13.97 1.68 -32.00
N ASP A 183 -14.65 0.60 -31.62
CA ASP A 183 -15.95 0.62 -30.94
C ASP A 183 -15.87 0.39 -29.41
N ALA A 184 -14.68 0.17 -28.86
CA ALA A 184 -14.50 -0.16 -27.43
C ALA A 184 -15.08 0.90 -26.48
N ILE A 185 -14.71 2.18 -26.63
CA ILE A 185 -15.24 3.27 -25.79
C ILE A 185 -16.77 3.44 -25.98
N PRO A 186 -17.33 3.56 -27.20
CA PRO A 186 -18.77 3.56 -27.41
C PRO A 186 -19.51 2.38 -26.76
N MET A 187 -18.95 1.16 -26.84
CA MET A 187 -19.57 -0.03 -26.25
C MET A 187 -19.60 0.03 -24.72
N LEU A 188 -18.52 0.51 -24.09
CA LEU A 188 -18.47 0.73 -22.64
C LEU A 188 -19.46 1.81 -22.20
N THR A 189 -19.61 2.91 -22.93
CA THR A 189 -20.64 3.94 -22.67
C THR A 189 -22.06 3.34 -22.76
N ALA A 190 -22.32 2.49 -23.76
CA ALA A 190 -23.63 1.85 -23.94
C ALA A 190 -23.96 0.87 -22.80
N ILE A 191 -22.98 0.09 -22.34
CA ILE A 191 -23.13 -0.83 -21.21
C ILE A 191 -23.38 -0.05 -19.91
N GLY A 192 -22.58 0.98 -19.64
CA GLY A 192 -22.78 1.86 -18.47
C GLY A 192 -24.16 2.53 -18.47
N ARG A 193 -24.64 2.97 -19.65
CA ARG A 193 -25.99 3.52 -19.82
C ARG A 193 -27.08 2.49 -19.55
N ALA A 194 -26.97 1.27 -20.09
CA ALA A 194 -27.96 0.22 -19.90
C ALA A 194 -28.09 -0.22 -18.43
N VAL A 195 -26.95 -0.36 -17.73
CA VAL A 195 -26.93 -0.67 -16.29
C VAL A 195 -27.50 0.48 -15.45
N TYR A 196 -27.22 1.74 -15.82
CA TYR A 196 -27.79 2.91 -15.15
C TYR A 196 -29.31 3.01 -15.32
N ASP A 197 -29.84 2.76 -16.53
CA ASP A 197 -31.29 2.77 -16.76
C ASP A 197 -32.00 1.60 -16.04
N ALA A 198 -31.35 0.44 -15.91
CA ALA A 198 -31.83 -0.65 -15.06
C ALA A 198 -31.84 -0.28 -13.57
N GLN A 199 -30.76 0.35 -13.07
CA GLN A 199 -30.69 0.90 -11.71
C GLN A 199 -31.82 1.91 -11.44
N ARG A 200 -32.16 2.77 -12.42
CA ARG A 200 -33.30 3.70 -12.30
C ARG A 200 -34.67 3.02 -12.32
N ALA A 201 -34.81 1.92 -13.06
CA ALA A 201 -36.07 1.18 -13.14
C ALA A 201 -36.36 0.35 -11.88
N GLU A 202 -35.32 -0.20 -11.24
CA GLU A 202 -35.46 -1.13 -10.11
C GLU A 202 -35.13 -0.48 -8.75
N GLY A 203 -34.55 0.72 -8.73
CA GLY A 203 -34.19 1.44 -7.50
C GLY A 203 -32.98 0.87 -6.76
N VAL A 204 -32.26 -0.06 -7.39
CA VAL A 204 -31.13 -0.80 -6.81
C VAL A 204 -29.83 -0.33 -7.45
N ARG A 205 -28.81 -0.03 -6.63
CA ARG A 205 -27.48 0.32 -7.13
C ARG A 205 -26.77 -0.90 -7.71
N TYR A 206 -26.30 -0.79 -8.95
CA TYR A 206 -25.61 -1.86 -9.69
C TYR A 206 -24.18 -1.48 -10.07
N ASP A 207 -23.24 -2.36 -9.75
CA ASP A 207 -21.89 -2.34 -10.34
C ASP A 207 -21.87 -3.18 -11.62
N TRP A 208 -20.90 -2.94 -12.51
CA TRP A 208 -20.71 -3.74 -13.72
C TRP A 208 -19.24 -4.03 -14.05
N THR A 209 -18.98 -5.20 -14.61
CA THR A 209 -17.70 -5.67 -15.15
C THR A 209 -17.87 -6.10 -16.60
N VAL A 210 -17.00 -5.63 -17.49
CA VAL A 210 -16.90 -6.04 -18.90
C VAL A 210 -15.54 -6.69 -19.10
N SER A 211 -15.50 -7.94 -19.56
CA SER A 211 -14.25 -8.58 -20.00
C SER A 211 -14.36 -8.96 -21.47
N ALA A 212 -13.33 -8.61 -22.24
CA ALA A 212 -13.40 -8.65 -23.69
C ALA A 212 -12.02 -8.75 -24.33
N ASP A 213 -12.02 -9.24 -25.57
CA ASP A 213 -11.00 -8.86 -26.54
C ASP A 213 -11.36 -7.45 -27.05
N PHE A 214 -10.55 -6.47 -26.65
CA PHE A 214 -10.70 -5.07 -26.99
C PHE A 214 -10.02 -4.70 -28.32
N ASN A 215 -9.25 -5.58 -28.96
CA ASN A 215 -8.50 -5.32 -30.20
C ASN A 215 -7.65 -4.02 -30.17
N THR A 216 -7.28 -3.56 -28.97
CA THR A 216 -6.37 -2.44 -28.71
C THR A 216 -5.75 -2.61 -27.32
N ARG A 217 -4.57 -2.02 -27.07
CA ARG A 217 -3.86 -2.14 -25.79
C ARG A 217 -4.53 -1.32 -24.67
N PRO A 218 -4.42 -1.70 -23.39
CA PRO A 218 -4.95 -0.95 -22.24
C PRO A 218 -4.66 0.55 -22.27
N ASP A 219 -3.39 0.96 -22.46
CA ASP A 219 -3.02 2.39 -22.48
C ASP A 219 -3.51 3.11 -23.73
N SER A 220 -3.60 2.40 -24.86
CA SER A 220 -4.24 2.90 -26.09
C SER A 220 -5.76 3.02 -25.97
N LEU A 221 -6.38 2.45 -24.92
CA LEU A 221 -7.78 2.71 -24.55
C LEU A 221 -7.88 3.87 -23.55
N ARG A 222 -6.97 3.96 -22.56
CA ARG A 222 -6.87 5.07 -21.59
C ARG A 222 -6.65 6.42 -22.27
N GLY A 223 -5.77 6.47 -23.27
CA GLY A 223 -5.40 7.70 -24.00
C GLY A 223 -6.44 8.19 -25.01
N ARG A 224 -7.64 7.62 -25.07
CA ARG A 224 -8.73 8.11 -25.93
C ARG A 224 -9.58 9.11 -25.14
N PRO A 225 -10.03 10.23 -25.74
CA PRO A 225 -10.91 11.18 -25.06
C PRO A 225 -12.25 10.52 -24.73
N ALA A 226 -12.38 10.07 -23.48
CA ALA A 226 -13.57 9.40 -22.97
C ALA A 226 -14.65 10.44 -22.66
N TYR A 227 -15.46 10.77 -23.67
CA TYR A 227 -16.70 11.52 -23.48
C TYR A 227 -17.61 10.78 -22.49
N ALA A 228 -17.68 11.30 -21.26
CA ALA A 228 -18.62 10.98 -20.18
C ALA A 228 -19.20 9.55 -20.21
N LEU A 229 -18.49 8.58 -19.62
CA LEU A 229 -18.90 7.17 -19.60
C LEU A 229 -20.23 6.91 -18.85
N ILE A 230 -20.75 7.89 -18.09
CA ILE A 230 -22.15 8.00 -17.67
C ILE A 230 -22.64 9.46 -17.94
N PRO A 231 -23.89 9.70 -18.41
CA PRO A 231 -24.28 11.01 -18.97
C PRO A 231 -24.66 12.08 -17.95
N SER A 232 -24.43 13.35 -18.30
CA SER A 232 -24.97 14.51 -17.58
C SER A 232 -26.50 14.63 -17.75
N PRO A 233 -27.28 15.04 -16.72
CA PRO A 233 -28.75 15.02 -16.75
C PRO A 233 -29.43 16.21 -17.48
N ASP A 234 -28.73 16.89 -18.39
CA ASP A 234 -29.11 18.22 -18.91
C ASP A 234 -30.12 18.24 -20.08
N ASN A 235 -31.32 17.69 -19.87
CA ASN A 235 -32.63 18.16 -20.42
C ASN A 235 -33.80 17.26 -19.93
N PRO A 236 -35.07 17.74 -19.93
CA PRO A 236 -35.68 18.15 -18.66
C PRO A 236 -36.63 17.15 -17.97
N GLN A 237 -36.87 17.46 -16.69
CA GLN A 237 -37.83 16.91 -15.70
C GLN A 237 -39.19 16.41 -16.24
N PRO A 238 -39.79 15.34 -15.64
CA PRO A 238 -40.43 15.47 -14.32
C PRO A 238 -40.26 14.25 -13.36
N PRO A 239 -40.98 14.23 -12.22
CA PRO A 239 -40.52 14.64 -10.89
C PRO A 239 -39.63 13.59 -10.15
N LEU A 240 -39.00 14.04 -9.07
CA LEU A 240 -37.95 13.33 -8.31
C LEU A 240 -38.42 12.12 -7.47
N PRO A 241 -37.77 10.94 -7.63
CA PRO A 241 -37.33 10.08 -6.52
C PRO A 241 -36.00 10.64 -5.91
N PRO A 242 -35.48 10.10 -4.78
CA PRO A 242 -34.26 10.63 -4.14
C PRO A 242 -33.02 10.63 -5.06
N PRO A 243 -32.00 11.46 -4.77
CA PRO A 243 -30.79 11.55 -5.59
C PRO A 243 -30.10 10.19 -5.72
N ALA A 244 -29.82 9.79 -6.95
CA ALA A 244 -29.07 8.57 -7.22
C ALA A 244 -27.62 8.72 -6.73
N PRO A 245 -26.99 7.64 -6.23
CA PRO A 245 -25.59 7.67 -5.83
C PRO A 245 -24.69 8.01 -7.02
N GLN A 246 -23.61 8.75 -6.77
CA GLN A 246 -22.67 9.20 -7.80
C GLN A 246 -22.12 8.01 -8.62
N PRO A 247 -21.93 8.17 -9.94
CA PRO A 247 -21.36 7.13 -10.79
C PRO A 247 -19.90 6.88 -10.45
N ILE A 248 -19.52 5.62 -10.19
CA ILE A 248 -18.10 5.25 -10.13
C ILE A 248 -17.54 5.27 -11.55
N LEU A 249 -16.40 5.93 -11.72
CA LEU A 249 -15.66 5.91 -12.99
C LEU A 249 -15.10 4.50 -13.24
N PRO A 250 -15.34 3.90 -14.42
CA PRO A 250 -14.82 2.58 -14.74
C PRO A 250 -13.29 2.60 -14.87
N HIS A 251 -12.62 1.59 -14.32
CA HIS A 251 -11.17 1.41 -14.40
C HIS A 251 -10.81 0.11 -15.14
N ILE A 252 -9.59 0.05 -15.66
CA ILE A 252 -9.06 -1.12 -16.38
C ILE A 252 -8.30 -2.03 -15.40
N VAL A 253 -8.67 -3.32 -15.40
CA VAL A 253 -7.91 -4.42 -14.82
C VAL A 253 -7.25 -5.17 -15.97
N ALA A 254 -5.92 -5.09 -16.03
CA ALA A 254 -5.08 -5.70 -17.07
C ALA A 254 -3.88 -6.41 -16.41
N SER A 255 -3.28 -7.36 -17.12
CA SER A 255 -2.18 -8.21 -16.64
C SER A 255 -0.80 -7.62 -16.89
N GLY A 256 -0.67 -6.68 -17.84
CA GLY A 256 0.61 -6.16 -18.29
C GLY A 256 1.45 -7.21 -19.02
N GLN A 257 0.83 -8.26 -19.56
CA GLN A 257 1.46 -9.36 -20.29
C GLN A 257 0.71 -9.59 -21.62
N PRO A 258 1.40 -9.99 -22.71
CA PRO A 258 0.72 -10.30 -23.95
C PRO A 258 -0.30 -11.42 -23.81
N THR A 259 -1.50 -11.17 -24.33
CA THR A 259 -2.57 -12.17 -24.39
C THR A 259 -2.66 -12.76 -25.79
N HIS A 260 -2.53 -11.90 -26.81
CA HIS A 260 -2.54 -12.23 -28.23
C HIS A 260 -1.12 -12.29 -28.82
N ARG A 261 -0.87 -13.29 -29.69
CA ARG A 261 0.32 -13.39 -30.55
C ARG A 261 -0.09 -13.44 -32.02
N SER A 262 0.33 -12.44 -32.80
CA SER A 262 0.01 -12.33 -34.22
C SER A 262 0.80 -13.33 -35.10
N PRO A 263 0.37 -13.59 -36.36
CA PRO A 263 1.08 -14.48 -37.27
C PRO A 263 2.49 -14.03 -37.68
N ASP A 264 2.80 -12.74 -37.60
CA ASP A 264 4.13 -12.16 -37.80
C ASP A 264 4.99 -12.15 -36.52
N GLY A 265 4.46 -12.65 -35.40
CA GLY A 265 5.19 -12.84 -34.15
C GLY A 265 5.20 -11.63 -33.21
N GLN A 266 4.35 -10.63 -33.43
CA GLN A 266 4.13 -9.55 -32.47
C GLN A 266 3.23 -10.04 -31.33
N GLU A 267 3.43 -9.49 -30.14
CA GLU A 267 2.75 -9.90 -28.92
C GLU A 267 2.10 -8.68 -28.25
N GLU A 268 0.79 -8.75 -28.01
CA GLU A 268 0.00 -7.63 -27.48
C GLU A 268 -0.97 -8.07 -26.38
N GLU A 269 -1.22 -7.21 -25.40
CA GLU A 269 -2.33 -7.37 -24.45
C GLU A 269 -3.61 -6.79 -25.08
N LEU A 270 -4.53 -7.67 -25.48
CA LEU A 270 -5.81 -7.31 -26.11
C LEU A 270 -7.02 -7.84 -25.30
N ASP A 271 -6.84 -8.92 -24.53
CA ASP A 271 -7.85 -9.51 -23.65
C ASP A 271 -7.70 -8.89 -22.24
N PHE A 272 -8.63 -8.06 -21.80
CA PHE A 272 -8.60 -7.51 -20.44
C PHE A 272 -10.00 -7.16 -19.94
N THR A 273 -10.07 -6.49 -18.78
CA THR A 273 -11.32 -6.17 -18.08
C THR A 273 -11.44 -4.68 -17.81
N VAL A 274 -12.65 -4.14 -17.93
CA VAL A 274 -13.06 -2.81 -17.46
C VAL A 274 -14.19 -2.98 -16.44
N THR A 275 -14.09 -2.37 -15.25
CA THR A 275 -15.11 -2.52 -14.20
C THR A 275 -15.38 -1.22 -13.43
N THR A 276 -16.61 -1.10 -12.91
CA THR A 276 -17.05 -0.03 -12.00
C THR A 276 -17.17 -0.48 -10.55
N THR A 277 -16.95 -1.77 -10.22
CA THR A 277 -16.93 -2.17 -8.81
C THR A 277 -15.61 -1.79 -8.16
N THR A 278 -15.67 -1.19 -6.97
CA THR A 278 -14.54 -1.09 -6.05
C THR A 278 -14.40 -2.31 -5.16
N ARG A 279 -15.37 -3.24 -5.20
CA ARG A 279 -15.51 -4.34 -4.24
C ARG A 279 -14.46 -5.42 -4.51
N GLY A 280 -13.29 -5.25 -3.88
CA GLY A 280 -12.16 -6.18 -3.99
C GLY A 280 -11.22 -5.85 -5.14
N THR A 281 -9.92 -5.97 -4.86
CA THR A 281 -8.86 -5.77 -5.86
C THR A 281 -8.70 -7.02 -6.72
N PHE A 282 -8.44 -6.85 -8.03
CA PHE A 282 -8.25 -7.96 -8.96
C PHE A 282 -6.86 -7.96 -9.59
N ALA A 283 -6.24 -9.14 -9.68
CA ALA A 283 -4.99 -9.37 -10.40
C ALA A 283 -5.26 -10.26 -11.60
N ALA A 284 -5.17 -9.69 -12.79
CA ALA A 284 -5.16 -10.42 -14.04
C ALA A 284 -3.85 -11.20 -14.18
N ARG A 285 -3.91 -12.53 -14.27
CA ARG A 285 -2.80 -13.39 -14.69
C ARG A 285 -3.13 -14.05 -16.02
N VAL A 286 -2.19 -14.00 -16.96
CA VAL A 286 -2.28 -14.80 -18.19
C VAL A 286 -1.97 -16.25 -17.85
N LEU A 287 -2.89 -17.15 -18.17
CA LEU A 287 -2.67 -18.59 -18.13
C LEU A 287 -1.93 -19.00 -19.40
N GLY A 288 -1.02 -19.98 -19.31
CA GLY A 288 -0.29 -20.46 -20.49
C GLY A 288 -1.23 -20.85 -21.64
N ASN A 289 -0.84 -20.55 -22.87
CA ASN A 289 -1.67 -20.73 -24.07
C ASN A 289 -2.29 -22.14 -24.17
N GLN A 290 -3.58 -22.21 -24.49
CA GLN A 290 -4.35 -23.46 -24.50
C GLN A 290 -4.81 -23.80 -25.92
N GLY A 291 -4.50 -25.02 -26.37
CA GLY A 291 -4.94 -25.54 -27.67
C GLY A 291 -4.36 -24.86 -28.91
N GLY A 292 -3.43 -23.91 -28.75
CA GLY A 292 -2.83 -23.19 -29.86
C GLY A 292 -3.74 -22.15 -30.52
N SER A 293 -4.64 -21.55 -29.73
CA SER A 293 -5.23 -20.23 -30.04
C SER A 293 -4.11 -19.19 -30.20
N ASP A 294 -4.34 -18.11 -30.95
CA ASP A 294 -3.48 -16.91 -30.91
C ASP A 294 -3.65 -16.12 -29.60
N HIS A 295 -4.74 -16.33 -28.85
CA HIS A 295 -5.03 -15.69 -27.56
C HIS A 295 -4.88 -16.66 -26.37
N SER A 296 -4.37 -16.15 -25.26
CA SER A 296 -4.14 -16.87 -24.00
C SER A 296 -5.19 -16.48 -22.94
N PRO A 297 -5.71 -17.42 -22.12
CA PRO A 297 -6.77 -17.08 -21.16
C PRO A 297 -6.28 -16.13 -20.05
N VAL A 298 -7.09 -15.14 -19.69
CA VAL A 298 -6.79 -14.19 -18.60
C VAL A 298 -7.67 -14.49 -17.41
N TYR A 299 -7.04 -14.84 -16.29
CA TYR A 299 -7.70 -15.13 -15.03
C TYR A 299 -7.56 -13.93 -14.08
N ASN A 300 -8.67 -13.29 -13.73
CA ASN A 300 -8.72 -12.25 -12.71
C ASN A 300 -8.95 -12.91 -11.36
N ASP A 301 -7.89 -13.07 -10.58
CA ASP A 301 -7.98 -13.57 -9.20
C ASP A 301 -8.32 -12.43 -8.25
N THR A 302 -9.14 -12.70 -7.24
CA THR A 302 -9.38 -11.72 -6.18
C THR A 302 -8.10 -11.62 -5.35
N VAL A 303 -7.46 -10.46 -5.37
CA VAL A 303 -6.30 -10.18 -4.53
C VAL A 303 -6.79 -10.01 -3.11
N ALA A 304 -6.65 -11.08 -2.31
CA ALA A 304 -6.54 -10.93 -0.87
C ALA A 304 -5.41 -9.90 -0.61
N THR A 305 -5.76 -8.77 0.01
CA THR A 305 -5.08 -7.47 -0.13
C THR A 305 -3.63 -7.49 0.38
N ARG A 306 -2.71 -7.94 -0.48
CA ARG A 306 -1.27 -7.84 -0.30
C ARG A 306 -0.77 -6.62 -1.05
N THR A 307 -0.33 -5.62 -0.29
CA THR A 307 0.26 -4.40 -0.80
C THR A 307 1.63 -4.63 -1.44
N SER A 308 1.99 -3.72 -2.35
CA SER A 308 3.30 -3.52 -2.98
C SER A 308 3.57 -4.21 -4.34
N THR A 309 4.39 -3.53 -5.14
CA THR A 309 4.66 -3.79 -6.55
C THR A 309 6.01 -4.48 -6.77
N GLN A 310 6.01 -5.55 -7.57
CA GLN A 310 6.93 -5.85 -8.69
C GLN A 310 7.08 -7.37 -8.96
N PRO A 311 6.94 -7.82 -10.22
CA PRO A 311 7.41 -9.13 -10.69
C PRO A 311 8.77 -9.02 -11.43
N PRO A 312 9.52 -10.12 -11.67
CA PRO A 312 9.13 -11.52 -11.44
C PRO A 312 10.13 -12.36 -10.61
N GLN A 313 9.62 -13.04 -9.56
CA GLN A 313 10.06 -14.35 -9.02
C GLN A 313 11.52 -14.46 -8.48
N VAL A 314 11.82 -15.13 -7.37
CA VAL A 314 11.48 -16.52 -7.02
C VAL A 314 11.40 -16.72 -5.49
N SER A 315 10.57 -17.69 -5.07
CA SER A 315 10.44 -18.29 -3.71
C SER A 315 9.70 -17.50 -2.62
N PRO A 316 9.04 -18.21 -1.67
CA PRO A 316 8.06 -17.62 -0.75
C PRO A 316 8.61 -17.23 0.63
N SER A 317 8.00 -16.22 1.25
CA SER A 317 8.19 -15.86 2.66
C SER A 317 6.85 -15.44 3.30
N VAL A 318 6.72 -15.64 4.62
CA VAL A 318 5.49 -15.42 5.39
C VAL A 318 5.41 -13.96 5.87
N VAL A 319 4.18 -13.45 6.07
CA VAL A 319 3.90 -12.10 6.59
C VAL A 319 2.95 -12.20 7.79
N GLY A 320 3.20 -11.42 8.84
CA GLY A 320 2.24 -11.23 9.93
C GLY A 320 2.73 -10.28 11.05
N GLY A 321 1.84 -9.38 11.50
CA GLY A 321 1.77 -8.98 12.91
C GLY A 321 2.42 -7.65 13.37
N TYR A 322 1.55 -6.64 13.54
CA TYR A 322 1.41 -5.78 14.74
C TYR A 322 2.29 -4.55 15.02
N ALA A 323 1.71 -3.64 15.81
CA ALA A 323 2.31 -2.66 16.73
C ALA A 323 1.51 -2.74 18.07
N ALA A 324 1.99 -2.15 19.16
CA ALA A 324 1.48 -2.41 20.52
C ALA A 324 1.48 -1.16 21.44
N ASP A 325 0.78 -1.25 22.59
CA ASP A 325 0.22 -0.07 23.28
C ASP A 325 0.86 0.27 24.65
N GLY A 326 0.40 1.38 25.26
CA GLY A 326 0.37 1.50 26.72
C GLY A 326 0.16 2.93 27.24
N ALA A 327 -0.56 3.20 28.33
CA ALA A 327 -1.46 2.36 29.15
C ALA A 327 -2.28 3.34 30.06
N ASN A 328 -3.39 3.04 30.76
CA ASN A 328 -3.97 1.83 31.39
C ASN A 328 -5.53 1.99 31.46
N VAL A 329 -6.38 1.06 31.94
CA VAL A 329 -6.16 -0.10 32.83
C VAL A 329 -7.02 -1.31 32.41
N HIS A 330 -6.37 -2.39 31.98
CA HIS A 330 -6.49 -3.72 32.60
C HIS A 330 -5.29 -4.57 32.12
N GLN A 331 -4.75 -5.41 33.00
CA GLN A 331 -3.35 -5.89 32.92
C GLN A 331 -3.05 -6.80 31.70
N ALA A 332 -2.20 -6.31 30.80
CA ALA A 332 -1.32 -7.11 29.95
C ALA A 332 0.01 -6.34 29.76
N PRO A 333 1.19 -6.99 29.77
CA PRO A 333 2.45 -6.33 29.47
C PRO A 333 2.62 -6.12 27.96
N PHE A 334 2.95 -4.90 27.56
CA PHE A 334 3.39 -4.61 26.20
C PHE A 334 4.91 -4.41 26.13
N GLU A 335 5.44 -4.74 24.95
CA GLU A 335 6.75 -4.37 24.40
C GLU A 335 7.97 -4.45 25.34
N ASP A 336 8.48 -5.66 25.56
CA ASP A 336 9.94 -5.86 25.68
C ASP A 336 10.36 -7.26 25.15
N SER A 337 10.18 -7.50 23.84
CA SER A 337 10.77 -8.67 23.16
C SER A 337 11.18 -8.33 21.72
N GLY A 338 12.47 -8.49 21.38
CA GLY A 338 13.04 -8.19 20.06
C GLY A 338 12.69 -9.21 18.96
N MET A 339 11.48 -9.78 19.01
CA MET A 339 11.19 -11.13 18.48
C MET A 339 10.10 -11.17 17.41
N ARG A 340 10.15 -10.23 16.46
CA ARG A 340 9.21 -10.11 15.32
C ARG A 340 9.84 -10.61 14.01
N GLY A 341 10.29 -11.87 14.01
CA GLY A 341 10.99 -12.48 12.87
C GLY A 341 11.52 -13.92 13.04
N PRO A 342 11.88 -14.42 14.25
CA PRO A 342 12.61 -15.67 14.32
C PRO A 342 11.94 -16.87 15.02
N LEU A 343 10.75 -16.87 15.63
CA LEU A 343 10.27 -18.13 16.23
C LEU A 343 10.03 -19.22 15.15
N GLN A 344 9.22 -18.91 14.13
CA GLN A 344 8.99 -19.82 13.01
C GLN A 344 10.26 -20.06 12.16
N THR A 345 11.07 -19.02 11.94
CA THR A 345 12.31 -19.09 11.17
C THR A 345 13.41 -19.89 11.88
N CYS A 346 13.58 -19.74 13.20
CA CYS A 346 14.54 -20.49 14.00
C CYS A 346 14.09 -21.94 14.19
N VAL A 347 12.79 -22.21 14.40
CA VAL A 347 12.24 -23.58 14.36
C VAL A 347 12.55 -24.25 13.02
N SER A 348 12.37 -23.53 11.90
CA SER A 348 12.70 -24.04 10.55
C SER A 348 14.20 -24.25 10.34
N TYR A 349 15.05 -23.37 10.87
CA TYR A 349 16.51 -23.44 10.74
C TYR A 349 17.11 -24.57 11.60
N TYR A 350 16.64 -24.71 12.85
CA TYR A 350 17.12 -25.70 13.81
C TYR A 350 16.71 -27.13 13.42
N LEU A 351 15.49 -27.32 12.89
CA LEU A 351 15.03 -28.60 12.35
C LEU A 351 15.64 -28.93 10.97
N GLY A 352 16.13 -27.93 10.23
CA GLY A 352 16.54 -28.07 8.83
C GLY A 352 18.04 -28.22 8.53
N GLN A 353 18.95 -28.09 9.50
CA GLN A 353 20.41 -27.97 9.21
C GLN A 353 21.34 -28.98 9.89
N CYS A 354 20.85 -29.88 10.75
CA CYS A 354 21.74 -30.76 11.55
C CYS A 354 22.31 -32.02 10.87
N TYR A 355 22.14 -32.20 9.54
CA TYR A 355 22.56 -33.44 8.84
C TYR A 355 23.63 -33.28 7.75
N GLY A 356 24.29 -32.12 7.67
CA GLY A 356 25.12 -31.77 6.51
C GLY A 356 26.49 -31.16 6.76
N LEU A 357 27.22 -31.45 7.85
CA LEU A 357 28.63 -30.99 8.00
C LEU A 357 29.50 -31.74 9.05
N TRP A 358 29.55 -33.07 9.00
CA TRP A 358 30.69 -33.85 9.57
C TRP A 358 31.53 -34.40 8.41
N PRO A 359 32.85 -34.12 8.41
CA PRO A 359 33.77 -35.19 8.80
C PRO A 359 34.87 -34.76 9.78
N SER A 360 35.38 -35.73 10.53
CA SER A 360 36.45 -35.57 11.51
C SER A 360 37.85 -35.47 10.89
N SER A 361 38.67 -34.51 11.33
CA SER A 361 40.10 -34.70 11.68
C SER A 361 40.72 -33.42 12.25
N ALA A 362 41.91 -33.51 12.85
CA ALA A 362 42.56 -32.41 13.59
C ALA A 362 44.04 -32.22 13.20
N ASN A 363 44.61 -31.07 13.60
CA ASN A 363 45.99 -30.56 13.34
C ASN A 363 46.21 -30.00 11.93
N ALA A 364 47.05 -28.98 11.67
CA ALA A 364 47.98 -28.22 12.54
C ALA A 364 48.02 -26.70 12.17
N ALA A 365 48.92 -25.90 12.76
CA ALA A 365 48.88 -24.42 12.74
C ALA A 365 50.18 -23.69 12.28
N LYS A 366 50.10 -22.34 12.15
CA LYS A 366 51.14 -21.32 11.79
C LYS A 366 51.35 -21.17 10.26
N THR A 367 51.75 -20.03 9.65
CA THR A 367 52.24 -18.66 10.05
C THR A 367 51.70 -17.57 9.08
N ALA A 368 51.74 -16.23 9.24
CA ALA A 368 51.91 -15.24 10.34
C ALA A 368 52.87 -14.06 9.96
N ARG A 369 52.44 -12.79 10.16
CA ARG A 369 53.15 -11.49 9.85
C ARG A 369 53.30 -11.17 8.34
N ALA A 370 53.59 -9.94 7.84
CA ALA A 370 53.31 -8.51 8.15
C ALA A 370 53.83 -7.65 6.93
N ALA A 371 53.81 -6.31 6.78
CA ALA A 371 53.52 -5.16 7.65
C ALA A 371 53.14 -3.85 6.86
N SER A 372 53.03 -2.73 7.58
CA SER A 372 52.81 -1.30 7.23
C SER A 372 53.65 -0.61 6.13
N ALA A 373 53.13 0.50 5.54
CA ALA A 373 53.80 1.83 5.44
C ALA A 373 52.90 2.92 4.77
N ALA A 374 53.24 4.22 4.93
CA ALA A 374 52.52 5.38 4.37
C ALA A 374 53.46 6.51 3.85
N LYS A 375 52.93 7.43 3.03
CA LYS A 375 53.45 8.78 2.65
C LYS A 375 52.30 9.56 1.96
N THR A 376 51.85 10.77 2.33
CA THR A 376 52.46 12.11 2.60
C THR A 376 52.70 12.94 1.33
N ALA A 377 52.27 14.21 1.34
CA ALA A 377 52.11 15.11 0.18
C ALA A 377 53.16 16.24 0.08
N ARG A 378 53.13 17.04 -1.01
CA ARG A 378 53.81 18.35 -1.13
C ARG A 378 53.10 19.27 -2.15
N ALA A 379 53.42 20.57 -2.17
CA ALA A 379 52.63 21.59 -2.87
C ALA A 379 53.42 22.80 -3.42
N ALA A 380 52.75 23.52 -4.34
CA ALA A 380 52.83 24.95 -4.70
C ALA A 380 54.07 25.57 -5.39
N ASN A 381 53.79 26.34 -6.48
CA ASN A 381 54.32 27.67 -6.93
C ASN A 381 54.48 27.76 -8.48
N VAL A 382 54.44 28.90 -9.20
CA VAL A 382 53.85 30.27 -9.13
C VAL A 382 54.72 31.25 -9.95
N THR A 383 54.12 31.96 -10.93
CA THR A 383 54.50 33.23 -11.62
C THR A 383 53.35 33.64 -12.57
N GLY A 384 53.08 34.89 -12.99
CA GLY A 384 53.70 36.21 -12.73
C GLY A 384 54.28 36.87 -14.01
N SER A 385 54.10 38.17 -14.32
CA SER A 385 53.29 39.24 -13.69
C SER A 385 53.20 40.52 -14.59
N ALA A 386 52.43 41.54 -14.16
CA ALA A 386 52.33 42.94 -14.68
C ALA A 386 51.55 43.16 -16.01
N ASN A 387 50.93 44.32 -16.29
CA ASN A 387 50.75 45.63 -15.61
C ASN A 387 49.50 46.32 -16.22
N ALA A 388 48.85 47.40 -15.73
CA ALA A 388 48.97 48.34 -14.59
C ALA A 388 47.51 48.81 -14.22
N ALA A 389 47.12 49.95 -13.63
CA ALA A 389 47.71 51.17 -13.06
C ALA A 389 46.74 51.81 -12.01
N ARG A 390 47.13 52.93 -11.35
CA ARG A 390 46.28 53.73 -10.41
C ARG A 390 46.99 55.09 -10.11
N PRO A 391 46.29 56.22 -9.87
CA PRO A 391 45.72 56.61 -8.54
C PRO A 391 44.38 57.40 -8.69
N THR A 392 43.67 57.98 -7.71
CA THR A 392 43.88 58.52 -6.33
C THR A 392 42.64 58.27 -5.42
N ARG A 393 42.62 58.77 -4.16
CA ARG A 393 41.53 58.59 -3.18
C ARG A 393 41.25 59.88 -2.38
N ALA A 394 40.03 60.41 -2.46
CA ALA A 394 39.44 61.43 -1.56
C ALA A 394 37.90 61.36 -1.66
N ALA A 395 37.15 61.88 -0.69
CA ALA A 395 35.70 61.68 -0.59
C ALA A 395 34.91 62.97 -0.35
N SER A 396 33.72 63.09 -0.94
CA SER A 396 32.60 63.90 -0.43
C SER A 396 31.29 63.68 -1.21
N ALA A 397 30.18 63.48 -0.49
CA ALA A 397 28.79 63.78 -0.82
C ALA A 397 28.09 63.16 -2.07
N GLY A 398 27.06 62.34 -1.81
CA GLY A 398 25.91 62.06 -2.70
C GLY A 398 26.17 61.10 -3.87
N ASN A 399 25.41 60.02 -4.07
CA ASN A 399 24.23 59.54 -3.34
C ASN A 399 24.56 58.51 -2.24
N ALA A 400 23.70 58.44 -1.24
CA ALA A 400 23.40 57.18 -0.55
C ALA A 400 22.19 56.53 -1.25
N GLY A 401 22.08 55.20 -1.24
CA GLY A 401 20.90 54.51 -1.80
C GLY A 401 20.87 54.39 -3.33
N THR A 402 21.93 53.87 -3.94
CA THR A 402 21.80 53.13 -5.20
C THR A 402 22.00 51.65 -4.88
N PRO A 403 20.96 50.79 -4.98
CA PRO A 403 21.09 49.36 -4.70
C PRO A 403 22.10 48.68 -5.63
N GLY A 404 22.75 47.63 -5.12
CA GLY A 404 23.33 46.62 -5.98
C GLY A 404 22.23 45.63 -6.39
N PHE A 405 22.08 45.40 -7.69
CA PHE A 405 21.23 44.33 -8.22
C PHE A 405 22.12 43.15 -8.62
N ASP A 406 21.60 41.94 -8.46
CA ASP A 406 22.22 40.66 -8.81
C ASP A 406 21.15 39.90 -9.60
N TYR A 407 21.40 39.58 -10.88
CA TYR A 407 20.43 38.84 -11.69
C TYR A 407 20.51 37.34 -11.39
N VAL A 408 19.34 36.68 -11.36
CA VAL A 408 19.20 35.28 -10.97
C VAL A 408 18.32 34.50 -11.96
N GLY A 409 18.72 33.25 -12.24
CA GLY A 409 18.08 32.36 -13.21
C GLY A 409 18.96 31.15 -13.56
N ALA A 410 18.36 30.12 -14.13
CA ALA A 410 19.01 28.89 -14.59
C ALA A 410 19.81 29.07 -15.88
N VAL A 411 19.40 30.03 -16.71
CA VAL A 411 20.08 30.35 -17.96
C VAL A 411 21.12 31.45 -17.73
N SER A 412 22.37 31.21 -18.14
CA SER A 412 23.39 32.27 -18.23
C SER A 412 23.76 32.47 -19.70
N LYS A 413 23.31 33.59 -20.28
CA LYS A 413 23.51 33.96 -21.69
C LYS A 413 23.69 35.48 -21.76
N GLY A 414 24.67 35.93 -22.53
CA GLY A 414 24.92 37.34 -22.75
C GLY A 414 26.39 37.66 -22.98
N ASN A 415 26.68 38.95 -23.05
CA ASN A 415 28.04 39.50 -23.14
C ASN A 415 28.18 40.79 -22.30
N VAL A 416 27.40 40.93 -21.22
CA VAL A 416 27.44 42.07 -20.30
C VAL A 416 28.75 42.05 -19.52
N GLU A 417 29.52 43.13 -19.65
CA GLU A 417 30.86 43.28 -19.08
C GLU A 417 30.78 43.52 -17.56
N GLY A 418 30.80 42.42 -16.82
CA GLY A 418 30.64 42.37 -15.35
C GLY A 418 30.51 40.94 -14.84
N GLY A 419 29.97 40.04 -15.68
CA GLY A 419 29.83 38.61 -15.39
C GLY A 419 28.39 38.20 -15.05
N ASP A 420 27.58 39.16 -14.59
CA ASP A 420 26.16 38.96 -14.30
C ASP A 420 25.32 38.94 -15.60
N ASN A 421 24.94 37.73 -16.04
CA ASN A 421 24.23 37.46 -17.29
C ASN A 421 23.17 36.35 -17.07
N GLN A 422 22.58 36.29 -15.87
CA GLN A 422 21.57 35.28 -15.54
C GLN A 422 20.19 35.80 -15.95
N GLU A 423 19.42 34.96 -16.63
CA GLU A 423 18.10 35.29 -17.18
C GLU A 423 17.22 34.04 -17.26
N GLU A 424 15.98 34.21 -17.71
CA GLU A 424 15.07 33.12 -18.10
C GLU A 424 14.42 33.44 -19.45
N ALA A 425 15.27 33.68 -20.47
CA ALA A 425 14.83 34.06 -21.81
C ALA A 425 14.63 32.86 -22.74
N PHE A 426 13.39 32.69 -23.21
CA PHE A 426 12.94 31.60 -24.09
C PHE A 426 12.39 32.14 -25.43
N PRO A 427 13.21 32.25 -26.49
CA PRO A 427 12.77 32.81 -27.77
C PRO A 427 11.74 31.94 -28.48
N GLY A 428 10.58 32.51 -28.81
CA GLY A 428 9.53 31.86 -29.62
C GLY A 428 8.64 30.86 -28.86
N GLN A 429 8.48 31.05 -27.55
CA GLN A 429 7.48 30.34 -26.72
C GLN A 429 6.30 31.25 -26.37
N SER A 430 5.13 30.63 -26.21
CA SER A 430 3.90 31.27 -25.73
C SER A 430 3.90 31.52 -24.21
N ILE A 431 2.94 32.30 -23.70
CA ILE A 431 2.85 32.65 -22.28
C ILE A 431 2.65 31.41 -21.40
N ASP A 432 1.81 30.44 -21.79
CA ASP A 432 1.61 29.21 -21.02
C ASP A 432 2.85 28.30 -21.01
N GLU A 433 3.63 28.25 -22.10
CA GLU A 433 4.90 27.51 -22.12
C GLU A 433 5.93 28.15 -21.16
N LEU A 434 6.02 29.48 -21.16
CA LEU A 434 6.85 30.23 -20.21
C LEU A 434 6.43 29.96 -18.75
N ARG A 435 5.12 29.92 -18.48
CA ARG A 435 4.54 29.57 -17.18
C ARG A 435 4.93 28.16 -16.74
N GLN A 436 4.95 27.18 -17.66
CA GLN A 436 5.37 25.81 -17.37
C GLN A 436 6.85 25.70 -17.03
N HIS A 437 7.72 26.53 -17.63
CA HIS A 437 9.15 26.56 -17.29
C HIS A 437 9.38 27.09 -15.86
N LEU A 438 8.76 28.22 -15.51
CA LEU A 438 9.07 28.97 -14.27
C LEU A 438 8.71 28.26 -12.94
N VAL A 439 7.90 27.19 -12.97
CA VAL A 439 7.45 26.43 -11.78
C VAL A 439 8.61 25.88 -10.93
N GLY A 440 9.75 25.56 -11.54
CA GLY A 440 10.96 25.13 -10.83
C GLY A 440 11.86 26.29 -10.41
N ASP A 441 12.01 27.28 -11.28
CA ASP A 441 13.07 28.27 -11.18
C ASP A 441 12.73 29.41 -10.23
N LEU A 442 11.47 29.88 -10.18
CA LEU A 442 11.02 30.89 -9.20
C LEU A 442 11.27 30.42 -7.76
N ARG A 443 11.00 29.13 -7.47
CA ARG A 443 11.23 28.50 -6.16
C ARG A 443 12.71 28.30 -5.83
N THR A 444 13.56 28.21 -6.85
CA THR A 444 15.01 27.96 -6.74
C THR A 444 15.79 29.25 -6.57
N TYR A 445 15.52 30.26 -7.39
CA TYR A 445 16.25 31.52 -7.45
C TYR A 445 15.65 32.64 -6.61
N LYS A 446 14.34 32.59 -6.35
CA LYS A 446 13.59 33.50 -5.45
C LYS A 446 13.90 35.00 -5.64
N PRO A 447 13.80 35.56 -6.86
CA PRO A 447 14.03 36.97 -7.10
C PRO A 447 13.12 37.88 -6.25
N ASP A 448 13.69 38.90 -5.61
CA ASP A 448 12.95 39.98 -4.93
C ASP A 448 12.19 40.88 -5.92
N VAL A 449 12.63 40.91 -7.19
CA VAL A 449 12.01 41.66 -8.29
C VAL A 449 12.02 40.82 -9.57
N VAL A 450 10.87 40.65 -10.21
CA VAL A 450 10.71 39.99 -11.52
C VAL A 450 10.46 41.03 -12.60
N LEU A 451 11.26 40.98 -13.68
CA LEU A 451 11.08 41.83 -14.87
C LEU A 451 10.47 40.99 -16.00
N LEU A 452 9.19 41.18 -16.28
CA LEU A 452 8.42 40.32 -17.18
C LEU A 452 8.14 41.03 -18.53
N GLN A 453 8.91 40.66 -19.56
CA GLN A 453 8.71 41.11 -20.93
C GLN A 453 8.21 39.95 -21.80
N LEU A 454 7.07 40.15 -22.48
CA LEU A 454 6.42 39.15 -23.31
C LEU A 454 6.32 39.62 -24.77
N ASP A 455 6.34 38.67 -25.71
CA ASP A 455 6.17 38.91 -27.16
C ASP A 455 4.89 38.25 -27.70
N VAL A 456 3.76 38.92 -27.46
CA VAL A 456 2.45 38.49 -27.97
C VAL A 456 2.23 38.79 -29.46
N ALA A 457 3.24 39.33 -30.17
CA ALA A 457 3.09 39.66 -31.59
C ALA A 457 3.11 38.42 -32.48
N ASN A 458 3.72 37.32 -32.03
CA ASN A 458 3.79 36.06 -32.76
C ASN A 458 2.46 35.29 -32.67
N ASP A 459 1.93 35.08 -31.46
CA ASP A 459 0.69 34.32 -31.21
C ASP A 459 -0.57 34.98 -31.81
N LEU A 460 -0.54 36.32 -31.95
CA LEU A 460 -1.57 37.08 -32.67
C LEU A 460 -1.34 37.17 -34.19
N ALA A 461 -0.15 36.80 -34.69
CA ALA A 461 0.16 36.76 -36.12
C ALA A 461 -0.12 35.39 -36.75
N THR A 462 0.12 34.30 -36.02
CA THR A 462 -0.27 32.95 -36.42
C THR A 462 -1.76 32.72 -36.14
N ARG A 463 -2.47 32.08 -37.07
CA ARG A 463 -3.91 31.81 -36.93
C ARG A 463 -4.20 30.50 -36.19
N ASP A 464 -3.43 30.23 -35.13
CA ASP A 464 -3.55 29.00 -34.33
C ASP A 464 -4.61 29.11 -33.22
N GLY A 465 -5.20 30.30 -33.01
CA GLY A 465 -6.59 30.42 -32.53
C GLY A 465 -6.81 31.19 -31.23
N LEU A 466 -5.79 31.85 -30.69
CA LEU A 466 -5.92 32.72 -29.52
C LEU A 466 -6.34 34.14 -29.95
N THR A 467 -7.33 34.70 -29.25
CA THR A 467 -7.65 36.14 -29.35
C THR A 467 -6.86 36.92 -28.30
N ALA A 468 -6.67 38.23 -28.50
CA ALA A 468 -5.97 39.08 -27.56
C ALA A 468 -6.53 39.08 -26.11
N THR A 469 -7.80 38.67 -25.92
CA THR A 469 -8.39 38.41 -24.59
C THR A 469 -7.93 37.07 -24.01
N GLN A 470 -7.85 36.00 -24.80
CA GLN A 470 -7.32 34.70 -24.34
C GLN A 470 -5.82 34.80 -24.04
N GLU A 471 -5.09 35.58 -24.82
CA GLU A 471 -3.67 35.88 -24.58
C GLU A 471 -3.48 36.64 -23.27
N ALA A 472 -4.34 37.63 -23.00
CA ALA A 472 -4.34 38.32 -21.71
C ALA A 472 -4.72 37.39 -20.55
N ASN A 473 -5.61 36.41 -20.73
CA ASN A 473 -5.91 35.44 -19.67
C ASN A 473 -4.68 34.59 -19.29
N GLN A 474 -3.82 34.20 -20.24
CA GLN A 474 -2.58 33.48 -19.91
C GLN A 474 -1.61 34.32 -19.06
N LEU A 475 -1.65 35.66 -19.19
CA LEU A 475 -0.91 36.56 -18.29
C LEU A 475 -1.48 36.51 -16.87
N GLN A 476 -2.80 36.35 -16.66
CA GLN A 476 -3.36 36.11 -15.33
C GLN A 476 -2.83 34.77 -14.78
N ASP A 477 -2.95 33.67 -15.54
CA ASP A 477 -2.49 32.35 -15.12
C ASP A 477 -0.98 32.34 -14.75
N LEU A 478 -0.16 33.14 -15.45
CA LEU A 478 1.26 33.35 -15.16
C LEU A 478 1.52 34.21 -13.92
N LEU A 479 0.77 35.31 -13.72
CA LEU A 479 0.90 36.16 -12.53
C LEU A 479 0.43 35.43 -11.26
N ASP A 480 -0.66 34.66 -11.36
CA ASP A 480 -1.14 33.77 -10.30
C ASP A 480 -0.01 32.80 -9.89
N GLN A 481 0.65 32.13 -10.84
CA GLN A 481 1.78 31.24 -10.56
C GLN A 481 2.94 31.98 -9.87
N ILE A 482 3.28 33.20 -10.31
CA ILE A 482 4.37 34.00 -9.72
C ILE A 482 4.04 34.38 -8.27
N TYR A 483 2.82 34.82 -7.96
CA TYR A 483 2.44 35.20 -6.60
C TYR A 483 2.11 34.02 -5.68
N ILE A 484 1.72 32.86 -6.23
CA ILE A 484 1.67 31.59 -5.49
C ILE A 484 3.06 31.18 -5.00
N ASP A 485 4.09 31.33 -5.84
CA ASP A 485 5.46 30.90 -5.51
C ASP A 485 6.27 31.94 -4.73
N LEU A 486 6.03 33.24 -4.99
CA LEU A 486 6.77 34.37 -4.43
C LEU A 486 5.83 35.54 -4.04
N PRO A 487 4.91 35.37 -3.06
CA PRO A 487 3.84 36.33 -2.74
C PRO A 487 4.28 37.74 -2.33
N ASN A 488 5.58 37.96 -2.06
CA ASN A 488 6.15 39.26 -1.70
C ASN A 488 7.11 39.85 -2.74
N THR A 489 7.34 39.17 -3.88
CA THR A 489 8.20 39.70 -4.96
C THR A 489 7.54 40.91 -5.64
N THR A 490 8.35 41.80 -6.23
CA THR A 490 7.84 42.93 -7.03
C THR A 490 7.84 42.56 -8.51
N VAL A 491 6.69 42.53 -9.18
CA VAL A 491 6.62 42.18 -10.61
C VAL A 491 6.42 43.44 -11.46
N LEU A 492 7.33 43.67 -12.41
CA LEU A 492 7.23 44.73 -13.41
C LEU A 492 6.89 44.10 -14.77
N VAL A 493 5.66 44.31 -15.25
CA VAL A 493 5.15 43.74 -16.51
C VAL A 493 5.22 44.77 -17.63
N GLY A 494 5.99 44.51 -18.68
CA GLY A 494 6.12 45.41 -19.82
C GLY A 494 4.95 45.39 -20.79
N ASP A 495 4.63 46.56 -21.37
CA ASP A 495 3.93 46.60 -22.66
C ASP A 495 4.75 45.79 -23.69
N PRO A 496 4.11 45.04 -24.61
CA PRO A 496 4.83 44.26 -25.62
C PRO A 496 5.49 45.19 -26.66
N VAL A 497 6.31 44.63 -27.56
CA VAL A 497 6.92 45.42 -28.64
C VAL A 497 5.90 45.66 -29.77
N PRO A 498 5.74 46.88 -30.33
CA PRO A 498 4.77 47.13 -31.40
C PRO A 498 5.05 46.34 -32.69
N SER A 499 4.12 45.46 -33.07
CA SER A 499 4.23 44.72 -34.34
C SER A 499 4.28 45.63 -35.57
N SER A 500 5.16 45.28 -36.51
CA SER A 500 5.23 45.92 -37.83
C SER A 500 3.98 45.65 -38.67
N THR A 501 3.27 44.55 -38.41
CA THR A 501 2.02 44.17 -39.10
C THR A 501 0.84 44.98 -38.55
N PRO A 502 0.14 45.81 -39.36
CA PRO A 502 -0.90 46.71 -38.85
C PRO A 502 -2.05 46.00 -38.12
N ALA A 503 -2.56 44.88 -38.64
CA ALA A 503 -3.67 44.16 -38.03
C ALA A 503 -3.31 43.59 -36.64
N VAL A 504 -2.14 42.94 -36.53
CA VAL A 504 -1.61 42.42 -35.25
C VAL A 504 -1.42 43.56 -34.25
N ARG A 505 -0.83 44.68 -34.68
CA ARG A 505 -0.69 45.87 -33.83
C ARG A 505 -2.04 46.44 -33.38
N ASP A 506 -3.05 46.45 -34.24
CA ASP A 506 -4.40 46.87 -33.84
C ASP A 506 -5.02 45.91 -32.81
N GLU A 507 -4.78 44.61 -32.90
CA GLU A 507 -5.21 43.63 -31.87
C GLU A 507 -4.39 43.74 -30.57
N MET A 508 -3.14 44.23 -30.62
CA MET A 508 -2.32 44.49 -29.42
C MET A 508 -2.74 45.77 -28.66
N TYR A 509 -3.10 46.86 -29.36
CA TYR A 509 -3.28 48.20 -28.76
C TYR A 509 -4.62 48.89 -29.00
N THR A 510 -5.39 48.52 -30.03
CA THR A 510 -6.53 49.32 -30.52
C THR A 510 -7.87 48.81 -29.98
N GLY A 511 -8.47 49.57 -29.06
CA GLY A 511 -9.82 49.33 -28.55
C GLY A 511 -9.89 48.42 -27.32
N THR A 512 -11.09 48.24 -26.77
CA THR A 512 -11.29 47.63 -25.43
C THR A 512 -11.06 46.12 -25.36
N ALA A 513 -10.94 45.43 -26.49
CA ALA A 513 -10.64 43.99 -26.57
C ALA A 513 -9.17 43.72 -26.95
N SER A 514 -8.35 44.76 -27.08
CA SER A 514 -6.92 44.61 -27.35
C SER A 514 -6.15 44.06 -26.15
N TYR A 515 -5.01 43.42 -26.39
CA TYR A 515 -4.20 42.79 -25.34
C TYR A 515 -3.90 43.78 -24.20
N ILE A 516 -3.39 44.97 -24.54
CA ILE A 516 -3.13 46.04 -23.57
C ILE A 516 -4.37 46.47 -22.79
N ALA A 517 -5.54 46.53 -23.42
CA ALA A 517 -6.78 46.91 -22.74
C ALA A 517 -7.30 45.84 -21.75
N GLN A 518 -6.78 44.61 -21.82
CA GLN A 518 -7.07 43.50 -20.91
C GLN A 518 -5.94 43.30 -19.88
N SER A 519 -4.67 43.26 -20.29
CA SER A 519 -3.52 43.13 -19.38
C SER A 519 -3.41 44.30 -18.40
N SER A 520 -3.69 45.54 -18.83
CA SER A 520 -3.79 46.69 -17.89
C SER A 520 -4.90 46.51 -16.83
N ARG A 521 -5.94 45.72 -17.09
CA ARG A 521 -7.00 45.43 -16.10
C ARG A 521 -6.57 44.34 -15.14
N ILE A 522 -5.90 43.31 -15.64
CA ILE A 522 -5.29 42.25 -14.82
C ILE A 522 -4.29 42.87 -13.86
N ILE A 523 -3.31 43.63 -14.37
CA ILE A 523 -2.31 44.32 -13.55
C ILE A 523 -2.95 45.28 -12.52
N ALA A 524 -4.02 45.99 -12.89
CA ALA A 524 -4.76 46.84 -11.94
C ALA A 524 -5.58 46.03 -10.91
N THR A 525 -6.01 44.81 -11.24
CA THR A 525 -6.73 43.92 -10.32
C THR A 525 -5.75 43.31 -9.32
N GLU A 526 -4.59 42.84 -9.78
CA GLU A 526 -3.49 42.37 -8.93
C GLU A 526 -2.99 43.45 -7.97
N ALA A 527 -2.83 44.70 -8.45
CA ALA A 527 -2.48 45.83 -7.60
C ALA A 527 -3.57 46.15 -6.55
N LEU A 528 -4.85 45.94 -6.88
CA LEU A 528 -5.98 46.10 -5.94
C LEU A 528 -6.10 44.92 -4.96
N ALA A 529 -5.59 43.73 -5.31
CA ALA A 529 -5.43 42.59 -4.41
C ALA A 529 -4.26 42.76 -3.44
N GLY A 530 -3.42 43.80 -3.62
CA GLY A 530 -2.28 44.12 -2.76
C GLY A 530 -0.94 43.53 -3.24
N HIS A 531 -0.92 42.83 -4.38
CA HIS A 531 0.32 42.34 -4.97
C HIS A 531 1.20 43.50 -5.46
N ARG A 532 2.53 43.35 -5.34
CA ARG A 532 3.53 44.39 -5.67
C ARG A 532 3.80 44.48 -7.17
N ILE A 533 2.76 44.74 -7.96
CA ILE A 533 2.80 44.77 -9.42
C ILE A 533 2.84 46.21 -9.98
N ARG A 534 3.53 46.42 -11.10
CA ARG A 534 3.39 47.64 -11.93
C ARG A 534 3.48 47.32 -13.42
N GLN A 535 2.77 48.12 -14.22
CA GLN A 535 2.87 48.10 -15.68
C GLN A 535 4.00 49.04 -16.13
N VAL A 536 4.94 48.52 -16.92
CA VAL A 536 6.00 49.29 -17.58
C VAL A 536 5.50 49.69 -18.97
N VAL A 537 4.75 50.80 -18.99
CA VAL A 537 4.17 51.36 -20.22
C VAL A 537 5.28 51.83 -21.15
N LEU A 538 5.26 51.35 -22.40
CA LEU A 538 6.10 51.85 -23.48
C LEU A 538 5.33 52.94 -24.25
N ASP A 539 6.02 53.98 -24.72
CA ASP A 539 5.37 55.00 -25.55
C ASP A 539 4.94 54.39 -26.90
N ARG A 540 3.72 54.72 -27.32
CA ARG A 540 2.99 54.07 -28.41
C ARG A 540 3.21 54.75 -29.75
N ASP A 541 3.93 55.87 -29.77
CA ASP A 541 4.39 56.52 -30.99
C ASP A 541 5.58 55.73 -31.59
N VAL A 542 5.37 55.16 -32.78
CA VAL A 542 6.20 54.11 -33.40
C VAL A 542 7.56 54.60 -33.96
N SER A 543 8.13 55.64 -33.35
CA SER A 543 9.41 56.26 -33.72
C SER A 543 10.53 56.08 -32.67
N GLU A 544 10.19 55.64 -31.45
CA GLU A 544 11.15 55.40 -30.36
C GLU A 544 11.60 53.92 -30.30
N VAL A 545 10.64 52.98 -30.24
CA VAL A 545 10.92 51.52 -30.32
C VAL A 545 11.14 51.10 -31.78
N ASP A 546 12.28 51.49 -32.32
CA ASP A 546 12.65 51.22 -33.72
C ASP A 546 12.96 49.72 -33.94
N THR A 547 12.03 49.03 -34.59
CA THR A 547 12.17 47.66 -35.10
C THR A 547 12.57 47.63 -36.58
N GLY A 548 12.66 48.79 -37.25
CA GLY A 548 12.75 48.94 -38.71
C GLY A 548 14.07 48.51 -39.38
N GLN A 549 15.00 47.91 -38.61
CA GLN A 549 16.22 47.28 -39.11
C GLN A 549 16.27 45.77 -38.85
N SER A 550 15.33 45.24 -38.08
CA SER A 550 15.13 43.80 -37.89
C SER A 550 14.28 43.25 -39.04
N ALA A 551 14.55 42.01 -39.47
CA ALA A 551 13.74 41.30 -40.47
C ALA A 551 12.57 40.50 -39.85
N ASP A 552 12.58 40.41 -38.52
CA ASP A 552 11.82 39.52 -37.65
C ASP A 552 10.95 40.28 -36.62
N GLY A 553 10.99 41.62 -36.59
CA GLY A 553 10.18 42.48 -35.71
C GLY A 553 10.80 42.80 -34.35
N VAL A 554 12.00 42.30 -34.07
CA VAL A 554 12.74 42.47 -32.80
C VAL A 554 13.25 43.92 -32.65
N PRO A 555 13.28 44.51 -31.44
CA PRO A 555 13.86 45.83 -31.22
C PRO A 555 15.31 45.95 -31.70
N ASN A 556 15.67 47.10 -32.30
CA ASN A 556 17.08 47.43 -32.52
C ASN A 556 17.68 48.14 -31.28
N ALA A 557 18.95 48.54 -31.35
CA ALA A 557 19.65 49.17 -30.21
C ALA A 557 19.01 50.46 -29.68
N LYS A 558 18.18 51.17 -30.47
CA LYS A 558 17.33 52.28 -29.99
C LYS A 558 16.11 51.74 -29.23
N GLY A 559 15.45 50.72 -29.76
CA GLY A 559 14.29 50.11 -29.12
C GLY A 559 14.61 49.44 -27.78
N TYR A 560 15.70 48.66 -27.72
CA TYR A 560 16.18 48.11 -26.45
C TYR A 560 16.50 49.21 -25.43
N ARG A 561 17.10 50.34 -25.84
CA ARG A 561 17.32 51.49 -24.97
C ARG A 561 16.01 52.07 -24.43
N ALA A 562 15.02 52.30 -25.29
CA ALA A 562 13.71 52.82 -24.87
C ALA A 562 13.03 51.89 -23.85
N MET A 563 13.14 50.57 -24.03
CA MET A 563 12.67 49.58 -23.05
C MET A 563 13.46 49.66 -21.74
N THR A 564 14.80 49.68 -21.79
CA THR A 564 15.66 49.82 -20.59
C THR A 564 15.33 51.08 -19.80
N ASP A 565 15.19 52.23 -20.47
CA ASP A 565 14.90 53.51 -19.84
C ASP A 565 13.49 53.50 -19.17
N ALA A 566 12.52 52.77 -19.73
CA ALA A 566 11.18 52.59 -19.14
C ALA A 566 11.18 51.67 -17.89
N TYR A 567 11.85 50.50 -17.95
CA TYR A 567 12.00 49.63 -16.77
C TYR A 567 12.78 50.32 -15.65
N ALA A 568 13.86 51.04 -15.99
CA ALA A 568 14.65 51.81 -15.03
C ALA A 568 13.81 52.91 -14.34
N ALA A 569 12.89 53.57 -15.05
CA ALA A 569 11.97 54.53 -14.46
C ALA A 569 11.01 53.88 -13.45
N GLN A 570 10.45 52.71 -13.75
CA GLN A 570 9.53 52.01 -12.83
C GLN A 570 10.24 51.38 -11.63
N LEU A 571 11.44 50.82 -11.80
CA LEU A 571 12.32 50.41 -10.70
C LEU A 571 12.65 51.59 -9.78
N THR A 572 12.99 52.75 -10.36
CA THR A 572 13.28 53.97 -9.61
C THR A 572 12.06 54.46 -8.82
N ALA A 573 10.86 54.40 -9.39
CA ALA A 573 9.62 54.75 -8.70
C ALA A 573 9.32 53.78 -7.54
N ALA A 574 9.35 52.47 -7.80
CA ALA A 574 9.09 51.43 -6.81
C ALA A 574 10.09 51.42 -5.64
N TRP A 575 11.33 51.87 -5.87
CA TRP A 575 12.30 52.14 -4.80
C TRP A 575 11.97 53.42 -4.01
N GLN A 576 11.56 54.51 -4.68
CA GLN A 576 11.28 55.79 -4.04
C GLN A 576 10.01 55.80 -3.17
N ASP A 577 9.04 54.94 -3.45
CA ASP A 577 7.82 54.78 -2.65
C ASP A 577 7.84 53.57 -1.71
N GLY A 578 8.97 52.84 -1.63
CA GLY A 578 9.17 51.73 -0.68
C GLY A 578 8.46 50.43 -1.05
N THR A 579 8.01 50.27 -2.31
CA THR A 579 7.55 48.97 -2.82
C THR A 579 8.70 47.95 -2.87
N ILE A 580 9.89 48.41 -3.26
CA ILE A 580 11.17 47.68 -3.16
C ILE A 580 11.95 48.28 -1.99
N VAL A 581 12.53 47.43 -1.13
CA VAL A 581 13.31 47.80 0.06
C VAL A 581 14.63 47.01 0.10
N ASP A 582 15.64 47.51 0.81
CA ASP A 582 16.88 46.76 1.04
C ASP A 582 16.62 45.57 2.00
N PRO A 583 16.95 44.31 1.63
CA PRO A 583 16.83 43.17 2.54
C PRO A 583 17.61 43.34 3.86
N GLY A 584 18.66 44.17 3.87
CA GLY A 584 19.45 44.51 5.06
C GLY A 584 18.77 45.48 6.04
N ASP A 585 17.77 46.24 5.60
CA ASP A 585 17.00 47.16 6.46
C ASP A 585 15.83 46.47 7.18
N VAL A 586 15.57 45.18 6.91
CA VAL A 586 14.54 44.37 7.58
C VAL A 586 15.02 43.92 8.97
N VAL A 587 14.96 44.83 9.95
CA VAL A 587 15.41 44.58 11.33
C VAL A 587 14.45 43.63 12.07
N VAL A 588 14.79 42.34 12.13
CA VAL A 588 14.21 41.39 13.08
C VAL A 588 14.97 41.49 14.40
N ASN A 589 14.31 41.92 15.48
CA ASN A 589 14.92 42.06 16.81
C ASN A 589 14.59 40.85 17.71
N PRO A 590 15.56 40.01 18.14
CA PRO A 590 15.30 38.80 18.93
C PRO A 590 14.91 39.03 20.41
N ALA A 591 14.27 40.14 20.74
CA ALA A 591 14.09 40.62 22.12
C ALA A 591 12.69 40.42 22.71
N ASP A 592 11.64 40.37 21.88
CA ASP A 592 10.24 40.53 22.33
C ASP A 592 9.59 39.23 22.84
N MET A 593 10.34 38.50 23.69
CA MET A 593 9.89 37.31 24.40
C MET A 593 9.49 37.62 25.85
N VAL A 594 8.21 37.35 26.17
CA VAL A 594 7.71 36.82 27.48
C VAL A 594 7.44 37.82 28.64
N ILE A 595 6.12 38.04 28.92
CA ILE A 595 5.48 38.33 30.24
C ILE A 595 5.76 39.74 30.85
N ASP A 596 4.91 40.41 31.65
CA ASP A 596 3.55 40.18 32.22
C ASP A 596 2.58 41.38 31.95
N GLY A 597 1.33 41.29 32.43
CA GLY A 597 0.27 42.27 32.11
C GLY A 597 -0.17 43.18 33.26
N ASN A 598 -0.41 44.46 32.93
CA ASN A 598 -1.40 45.36 33.54
C ASN A 598 -1.74 46.46 32.50
N GLY A 599 -3.01 46.75 32.26
CA GLY A 599 -3.43 47.70 31.23
C GLY A 599 -3.74 49.10 31.75
N VAL A 600 -3.49 50.12 30.91
CA VAL A 600 -4.36 51.28 30.62
C VAL A 600 -3.87 51.93 29.31
N ASP A 601 -4.76 52.72 28.69
CA ASP A 601 -4.83 53.11 27.27
C ASP A 601 -4.23 54.52 26.94
N ASP A 602 -4.55 55.04 25.73
CA ASP A 602 -4.30 56.37 25.11
C ASP A 602 -2.89 56.59 24.48
N THR A 603 -2.73 56.93 23.19
CA THR A 603 -3.66 57.23 22.05
C THR A 603 -3.22 56.44 20.79
N GLY A 604 -3.92 56.34 19.65
CA GLY A 604 -5.01 57.13 19.03
C GLY A 604 -4.44 58.15 18.00
N ASP A 605 -5.00 58.36 16.80
CA ASP A 605 -6.32 57.98 16.22
C ASP A 605 -6.24 56.89 15.11
N GLY A 606 -7.34 56.35 14.55
CA GLY A 606 -8.76 56.63 14.79
C GLY A 606 -9.74 55.67 14.09
N SER A 607 -10.74 55.19 14.84
CA SER A 607 -11.92 54.40 14.41
C SER A 607 -11.70 53.15 13.53
N ASP A 608 -11.63 51.98 14.18
CA ASP A 608 -12.82 51.10 14.25
C ASP A 608 -12.81 50.25 15.54
N MET A 609 -13.93 49.60 15.92
CA MET A 609 -14.03 48.76 17.12
C MET A 609 -14.45 47.31 16.80
N GLY A 610 -13.60 46.31 17.08
CA GLY A 610 -13.88 44.91 16.76
C GLY A 610 -13.24 43.85 17.67
N THR A 611 -14.07 43.28 18.57
CA THR A 611 -14.00 41.91 19.16
C THR A 611 -12.68 41.29 19.65
N ALA A 612 -12.71 40.75 20.88
CA ALA A 612 -11.68 39.84 21.41
C ALA A 612 -11.59 38.51 20.63
N PRO A 613 -10.42 37.84 20.60
CA PRO A 613 -10.18 36.64 19.79
C PRO A 613 -11.06 35.43 20.19
N LEU A 614 -11.30 34.57 19.20
CA LEU A 614 -12.06 33.33 19.35
C LEU A 614 -11.21 32.27 20.06
N ARG A 615 -11.51 31.95 21.32
CA ARG A 615 -10.82 30.87 22.04
C ARG A 615 -11.27 29.49 21.55
N VAL A 616 -10.38 28.68 21.00
CA VAL A 616 -10.66 27.36 20.40
C VAL A 616 -9.88 26.25 21.10
N MET A 617 -10.56 25.28 21.71
CA MET A 617 -9.90 24.10 22.28
C MET A 617 -10.02 22.92 21.32
N VAL A 618 -8.88 22.37 20.86
CA VAL A 618 -8.83 21.09 20.15
C VAL A 618 -8.72 19.96 21.16
N VAL A 619 -9.64 18.99 21.09
CA VAL A 619 -9.64 17.77 21.92
C VAL A 619 -9.69 16.54 21.01
N GLY A 620 -8.76 15.62 21.21
CA GLY A 620 -8.65 14.46 20.33
C GLY A 620 -7.60 13.44 20.76
N ASP A 621 -7.39 12.46 19.90
CA ASP A 621 -6.37 11.43 20.07
C ASP A 621 -5.16 11.68 19.14
N SER A 622 -4.49 10.60 18.73
CA SER A 622 -3.37 10.58 17.78
C SER A 622 -3.70 11.24 16.43
N MET A 623 -4.96 11.19 15.99
CA MET A 623 -5.45 11.90 14.80
C MET A 623 -5.31 13.42 14.90
N SER A 624 -5.19 13.95 16.12
CA SER A 624 -5.09 15.39 16.39
C SER A 624 -3.73 15.80 16.96
N GLU A 625 -3.07 14.94 17.74
CA GLU A 625 -1.72 15.22 18.24
C GLU A 625 -0.67 15.21 17.10
N GLY A 626 -0.68 14.21 16.23
CA GLY A 626 0.39 13.97 15.25
C GLY A 626 1.70 13.48 15.89
N MET A 627 2.71 13.19 15.07
CA MET A 627 4.09 12.87 15.51
C MET A 627 5.06 14.02 15.21
N GLU A 628 6.30 13.89 15.70
CA GLU A 628 7.39 14.80 15.33
C GLU A 628 7.47 15.01 13.81
N GLY A 629 7.64 16.27 13.40
CA GLY A 629 7.72 16.67 12.00
C GLY A 629 6.40 16.61 11.24
N ASP A 630 5.25 16.29 11.85
CA ASP A 630 3.93 16.55 11.24
C ASP A 630 3.63 18.07 11.25
N TRP A 631 2.86 18.55 10.26
CA TRP A 631 2.26 19.88 10.35
C TRP A 631 0.98 19.80 11.19
N THR A 632 0.25 18.69 11.09
CA THR A 632 -1.08 18.40 11.64
C THR A 632 -2.20 19.25 11.01
N TRP A 633 -3.44 18.75 11.06
CA TRP A 633 -4.61 19.52 10.63
C TRP A 633 -4.83 20.79 11.47
N ARG A 634 -4.33 20.82 12.72
CA ARG A 634 -4.40 22.00 13.61
C ARG A 634 -3.69 23.20 12.99
N TYR A 635 -2.51 22.97 12.39
CA TYR A 635 -1.78 23.99 11.66
C TYR A 635 -2.54 24.47 10.43
N ARG A 636 -3.11 23.55 9.63
CA ARG A 636 -3.90 23.91 8.43
C ARG A 636 -5.12 24.77 8.81
N LEU A 637 -5.83 24.41 9.88
CA LEU A 637 -6.96 25.20 10.39
C LEU A 637 -6.53 26.57 10.94
N TRP A 638 -5.33 26.69 11.53
CA TRP A 638 -4.74 27.98 11.92
C TRP A 638 -4.38 28.86 10.72
N GLN A 639 -3.84 28.26 9.64
CA GLN A 639 -3.65 28.98 8.37
C GLN A 639 -4.99 29.55 7.89
N TRP A 640 -6.04 28.73 7.79
CA TRP A 640 -7.37 29.18 7.42
C TRP A 640 -7.90 30.31 8.33
N PHE A 641 -7.78 30.20 9.67
CA PHE A 641 -8.20 31.30 10.55
C PHE A 641 -7.49 32.63 10.24
N LYS A 642 -6.19 32.61 9.92
CA LYS A 642 -5.43 33.81 9.52
C LYS A 642 -5.85 34.32 8.14
N ASP A 643 -6.00 33.43 7.16
CA ASP A 643 -6.41 33.76 5.78
C ASP A 643 -7.84 34.34 5.73
N GLN A 644 -8.71 33.93 6.66
CA GLN A 644 -10.06 34.47 6.84
C GLN A 644 -10.14 35.71 7.72
N HIS A 645 -9.00 36.24 8.19
CA HIS A 645 -8.88 37.35 9.14
C HIS A 645 -9.64 37.15 10.46
N VAL A 646 -9.81 35.91 10.91
CA VAL A 646 -10.44 35.56 12.18
C VAL A 646 -9.37 35.48 13.26
N ALA A 647 -9.34 36.47 14.15
CA ALA A 647 -8.48 36.43 15.33
C ALA A 647 -8.82 35.20 16.21
N VAL A 648 -7.90 34.24 16.28
CA VAL A 648 -8.03 32.97 17.00
C VAL A 648 -7.00 32.87 18.12
N ASP A 649 -7.35 32.14 19.17
CA ASP A 649 -6.58 31.87 20.38
C ASP A 649 -6.81 30.38 20.67
N PHE A 650 -5.88 29.52 20.27
CA PHE A 650 -5.97 28.08 20.54
C PHE A 650 -5.65 27.84 22.01
N VAL A 651 -6.37 26.91 22.68
CA VAL A 651 -6.28 26.77 24.14
C VAL A 651 -6.25 25.32 24.62
N GLY A 652 -5.27 25.01 25.47
CA GLY A 652 -5.13 23.73 26.14
C GLY A 652 -3.85 23.64 26.98
N PRO A 653 -3.57 22.48 27.61
CA PRO A 653 -2.36 22.26 28.40
C PRO A 653 -1.11 21.84 27.61
N TYR A 654 -1.21 21.57 26.30
CA TYR A 654 -0.15 20.99 25.47
C TYR A 654 0.10 21.84 24.23
N ARG A 655 1.30 21.79 23.63
CA ARG A 655 1.74 22.69 22.53
C ARG A 655 2.51 22.01 21.38
N GLY A 656 2.51 20.69 21.31
CA GLY A 656 3.41 19.95 20.42
C GLY A 656 2.72 18.81 19.68
N THR A 657 3.55 17.87 19.24
CA THR A 657 3.15 16.58 18.68
C THR A 657 3.72 15.43 19.52
N LYS A 658 3.46 14.18 19.16
CA LYS A 658 4.08 13.02 19.82
C LYS A 658 5.58 12.99 19.53
N GLN A 659 6.40 13.12 20.58
CA GLN A 659 7.84 12.94 20.49
C GLN A 659 8.23 11.47 20.20
N PRO A 660 9.39 11.20 19.55
CA PRO A 660 9.88 9.84 19.32
C PRO A 660 10.14 9.09 20.63
N ASP A 661 9.90 7.78 20.62
CA ASP A 661 10.08 6.94 21.81
C ASP A 661 11.57 6.66 22.07
N ALA A 662 11.96 6.63 23.35
CA ALA A 662 13.36 6.40 23.73
C ALA A 662 13.75 4.94 23.50
N PRO A 663 14.94 4.65 22.93
CA PRO A 663 15.39 3.28 22.69
C PRO A 663 15.58 2.54 24.02
N THR A 664 14.83 1.45 24.20
CA THR A 664 14.89 0.59 25.39
C THR A 664 16.17 -0.27 25.43
N GLY A 665 16.28 -1.13 26.45
CA GLY A 665 17.34 -2.13 26.54
C GLY A 665 17.12 -3.32 25.59
N PRO A 666 17.96 -4.37 25.68
CA PRO A 666 17.47 -5.69 25.33
C PRO A 666 16.37 -6.11 26.34
N PRO A 667 15.47 -7.01 25.95
CA PRO A 667 14.37 -7.52 26.77
C PRO A 667 14.66 -7.79 28.26
N GLY A 668 13.83 -7.21 29.13
CA GLY A 668 13.74 -7.59 30.54
C GLY A 668 13.21 -9.01 30.76
N PRO A 669 13.57 -9.67 31.87
CA PRO A 669 13.10 -11.02 32.17
C PRO A 669 11.59 -11.04 32.47
N PRO A 670 10.82 -12.03 31.99
CA PRO A 670 9.38 -12.04 32.12
C PRO A 670 8.94 -12.14 33.60
N PRO A 671 7.78 -11.54 33.97
CA PRO A 671 7.24 -11.61 35.32
C PRO A 671 7.08 -13.05 35.80
N LEU A 672 7.30 -13.30 37.09
CA LEU A 672 7.01 -14.62 37.65
C LEU A 672 5.49 -14.83 37.74
N GLN A 673 5.05 -16.08 37.60
CA GLN A 673 3.64 -16.45 37.69
C GLN A 673 3.02 -15.97 39.02
N GLY A 674 2.11 -14.99 38.94
CA GLY A 674 1.49 -14.33 40.10
C GLY A 674 2.06 -12.95 40.48
N GLU A 675 3.16 -12.51 39.87
CA GLU A 675 3.63 -11.12 39.97
C GLU A 675 2.81 -10.21 39.04
N THR A 676 2.26 -9.11 39.56
CA THR A 676 1.62 -8.08 38.73
C THR A 676 2.68 -7.13 38.18
N ASN A 677 2.65 -6.88 36.87
CA ASN A 677 3.50 -5.87 36.24
C ASN A 677 3.38 -4.52 36.98
N GLN A 678 4.52 -3.92 37.34
CA GLN A 678 4.51 -2.55 37.86
C GLN A 678 4.16 -1.59 36.74
N ASN A 679 3.20 -0.71 37.02
CA ASN A 679 2.56 0.13 36.03
C ASN A 679 3.46 1.34 35.65
N PRO A 680 3.84 1.52 34.37
CA PRO A 680 4.68 2.65 33.92
C PRO A 680 4.03 4.04 33.91
N SER A 681 2.71 4.19 34.14
CA SER A 681 1.97 5.48 34.05
C SER A 681 2.29 6.51 35.16
N ALA A 682 3.54 6.54 35.65
CA ALA A 682 4.07 7.64 36.45
C ALA A 682 4.66 8.78 35.59
N ALA A 683 4.91 8.54 34.30
CA ALA A 683 5.34 9.55 33.33
C ALA A 683 4.14 10.37 32.79
N GLY A 684 4.38 11.64 32.47
CA GLY A 684 3.43 12.47 31.72
C GLY A 684 3.36 12.06 30.24
N PRO A 685 2.29 12.47 29.51
CA PRO A 685 2.12 12.12 28.11
C PRO A 685 3.20 12.75 27.20
N PRO A 686 3.53 12.13 26.04
CA PRO A 686 4.67 12.49 25.19
C PRO A 686 4.42 13.70 24.26
N VAL A 687 3.92 14.81 24.81
CA VAL A 687 3.31 15.96 24.11
C VAL A 687 4.30 17.03 23.56
N ASN A 688 5.61 16.77 23.55
CA ASN A 688 6.64 17.79 23.29
C ASN A 688 7.44 17.56 21.98
N GLY A 689 6.90 16.76 21.05
CA GLY A 689 7.43 16.65 19.71
C GLY A 689 7.31 17.98 18.95
N ALA A 690 8.28 18.28 18.10
CA ALA A 690 8.27 19.48 17.27
C ALA A 690 7.48 19.28 15.98
N TYR A 691 6.92 20.37 15.44
CA TYR A 691 6.25 20.38 14.15
C TYR A 691 7.21 20.25 12.96
N ALA A 692 6.65 20.06 11.77
CA ALA A 692 7.37 20.13 10.51
C ALA A 692 8.23 21.39 10.36
N GLN A 693 9.38 21.25 9.69
CA GLN A 693 10.23 22.39 9.36
C GLN A 693 9.47 23.37 8.44
N GLY A 694 9.56 24.66 8.75
CA GLY A 694 8.83 25.71 8.05
C GLY A 694 7.46 26.06 8.64
N VAL A 695 7.00 25.37 9.69
CA VAL A 695 5.89 25.89 10.52
C VAL A 695 6.35 27.17 11.24
N PRO A 696 5.64 28.31 11.11
CA PRO A 696 5.98 29.56 11.76
C PRO A 696 5.98 29.50 13.29
N ALA A 697 6.84 30.29 13.93
CA ALA A 697 6.93 30.37 15.39
C ALA A 697 5.75 31.11 16.06
N ASP A 698 4.91 31.81 15.29
CA ASP A 698 3.64 32.38 15.74
C ASP A 698 2.46 31.41 15.61
N PHE A 699 2.69 30.16 15.18
CA PHE A 699 1.64 29.13 15.20
C PHE A 699 1.19 28.86 16.64
N ASP A 700 -0.06 29.21 16.91
CA ASP A 700 -0.71 28.91 18.17
C ASP A 700 -1.14 27.44 18.22
N ALA A 701 -0.25 26.62 18.77
CA ALA A 701 -0.35 25.17 18.80
C ALA A 701 -1.16 24.61 19.99
N ASP A 702 -1.69 25.46 20.89
CA ASP A 702 -2.27 25.03 22.18
C ASP A 702 -3.47 24.06 22.02
N HIS A 703 -3.39 22.89 22.65
CA HIS A 703 -4.37 21.80 22.48
C HIS A 703 -4.53 20.91 23.73
N PHE A 704 -5.60 20.11 23.71
CA PHE A 704 -5.89 19.04 24.66
C PHE A 704 -6.10 17.70 23.92
N ALA A 705 -5.14 17.32 23.07
CA ALA A 705 -5.12 16.02 22.39
C ALA A 705 -3.85 15.23 22.74
N VAL A 706 -3.95 13.90 22.83
CA VAL A 706 -2.82 12.99 23.13
C VAL A 706 -3.03 11.63 22.49
N TRP A 707 -1.97 11.01 21.98
CA TRP A 707 -1.94 9.67 21.39
C TRP A 707 -2.68 8.62 22.23
N GLY A 708 -3.50 7.79 21.57
CA GLY A 708 -4.19 6.64 22.19
C GLY A 708 -5.33 6.98 23.17
N ARG A 709 -5.66 8.26 23.39
CA ARG A 709 -6.76 8.66 24.28
C ARG A 709 -8.13 8.22 23.78
N GLN A 710 -9.04 8.07 24.74
CA GLN A 710 -10.39 7.54 24.57
C GLN A 710 -11.41 8.56 25.09
N ALA A 711 -12.59 8.65 24.46
CA ALA A 711 -13.69 9.46 24.98
C ALA A 711 -14.11 8.98 26.39
N ALA A 712 -14.03 7.68 26.64
CA ALA A 712 -14.25 7.06 27.94
C ALA A 712 -13.28 7.53 29.04
N GLN A 713 -12.11 8.05 28.68
CA GLN A 713 -11.14 8.66 29.59
C GLN A 713 -11.37 10.18 29.71
N ASP A 714 -11.46 10.86 28.57
CA ASP A 714 -11.45 12.33 28.52
C ASP A 714 -12.75 12.98 29.01
N LYS A 715 -13.85 12.22 29.09
CA LYS A 715 -15.08 12.69 29.74
C LYS A 715 -14.88 13.14 31.18
N ASP A 716 -13.96 12.56 31.94
CA ASP A 716 -13.69 12.98 33.33
C ASP A 716 -12.66 14.13 33.41
N LEU A 717 -11.93 14.41 32.33
CA LEU A 717 -10.86 15.42 32.27
C LEU A 717 -11.30 16.74 31.63
N ILE A 718 -12.24 16.72 30.68
CA ILE A 718 -12.62 17.90 29.88
C ILE A 718 -13.25 19.04 30.70
N GLY A 719 -13.99 18.72 31.77
CA GLY A 719 -14.62 19.73 32.64
C GLY A 719 -13.60 20.68 33.27
N PRO A 720 -12.59 20.17 34.00
CA PRO A 720 -11.44 20.95 34.48
C PRO A 720 -10.73 21.74 33.38
N MET A 721 -10.50 21.16 32.20
CA MET A 721 -9.83 21.87 31.09
C MET A 721 -10.66 23.06 30.60
N VAL A 722 -11.96 22.90 30.37
CA VAL A 722 -12.83 24.00 29.94
C VAL A 722 -12.98 25.07 31.03
N ALA A 723 -12.98 24.68 32.30
CA ALA A 723 -12.99 25.63 33.43
C ALA A 723 -11.70 26.48 33.50
N GLN A 724 -10.53 25.87 33.23
CA GLN A 724 -9.23 26.54 33.27
C GLN A 724 -8.97 27.40 32.02
N TYR A 725 -9.15 26.83 30.83
CA TYR A 725 -8.75 27.43 29.55
C TYR A 725 -9.84 28.26 28.88
N GLN A 726 -11.09 28.18 29.37
CA GLN A 726 -12.22 29.02 28.97
C GLN A 726 -12.46 29.15 27.44
N PRO A 727 -12.45 28.07 26.64
CA PRO A 727 -12.72 28.14 25.20
C PRO A 727 -14.11 28.72 24.88
N ASN A 728 -14.26 29.43 23.77
CA ASN A 728 -15.55 29.84 23.19
C ASN A 728 -16.12 28.76 22.24
N LEU A 729 -15.25 27.88 21.74
CA LEU A 729 -15.54 26.79 20.82
C LEU A 729 -14.63 25.61 21.18
N VAL A 730 -15.18 24.39 21.16
CA VAL A 730 -14.41 23.15 21.35
C VAL A 730 -14.58 22.27 20.12
N LEU A 731 -13.46 21.79 19.59
CA LEU A 731 -13.38 20.89 18.45
C LEU A 731 -13.08 19.48 19.00
N PHE A 732 -14.02 18.54 18.84
CA PHE A 732 -13.84 17.14 19.25
C PHE A 732 -13.48 16.28 18.03
N GLY A 733 -12.38 15.55 18.12
CA GLY A 733 -11.90 14.55 17.17
C GLY A 733 -11.41 13.31 17.92
N ILE A 734 -12.35 12.59 18.54
CA ILE A 734 -12.10 11.49 19.49
C ILE A 734 -13.20 10.43 19.39
N GLY A 735 -12.91 9.20 19.81
CA GLY A 735 -13.86 8.08 19.86
C GLY A 735 -13.48 6.88 18.99
N PHE A 736 -12.46 7.01 18.13
CA PHE A 736 -11.95 5.86 17.38
C PHE A 736 -11.40 4.80 18.35
N ASN A 737 -10.54 5.20 19.28
CA ASN A 737 -9.84 4.29 20.19
C ASN A 737 -10.79 3.49 21.11
N ASP A 738 -11.92 4.07 21.50
CA ASP A 738 -12.93 3.42 22.34
C ASP A 738 -13.46 2.13 21.68
N MET A 739 -13.82 2.20 20.39
CA MET A 739 -14.28 1.06 19.59
C MET A 739 -13.12 0.23 19.02
N GLY A 740 -12.03 0.92 18.66
CA GLY A 740 -10.82 0.38 18.07
C GLY A 740 -10.11 -0.59 19.00
N TRP A 741 -10.10 -0.34 20.31
CA TRP A 741 -9.37 -1.15 21.30
C TRP A 741 -10.29 -1.80 22.34
N LEU A 742 -11.55 -2.06 21.97
CA LEU A 742 -12.54 -2.82 22.75
C LEU A 742 -12.90 -2.23 24.13
N VAL A 743 -12.61 -0.95 24.36
CA VAL A 743 -12.96 -0.22 25.60
C VAL A 743 -14.47 0.03 25.70
N SER A 744 -15.14 0.22 24.56
CA SER A 744 -16.59 0.37 24.46
C SER A 744 -17.12 -0.04 23.08
N ASP A 745 -18.44 -0.17 22.97
CA ASP A 745 -19.14 -0.25 21.69
C ASP A 745 -19.53 1.15 21.19
N ALA A 746 -20.27 1.22 20.07
CA ALA A 746 -20.82 2.48 19.55
C ALA A 746 -21.69 3.22 20.58
N THR A 747 -22.39 2.49 21.47
CA THR A 747 -23.24 3.06 22.51
C THR A 747 -22.42 3.72 23.63
N GLY A 748 -21.48 2.98 24.24
CA GLY A 748 -20.63 3.51 25.31
C GLY A 748 -19.69 4.63 24.85
N THR A 749 -19.33 4.64 23.57
CA THR A 749 -18.58 5.74 22.92
C THR A 749 -19.45 6.99 22.81
N LEU A 750 -20.70 6.87 22.32
CA LEU A 750 -21.66 7.98 22.24
C LEU A 750 -21.96 8.57 23.63
N ASP A 751 -22.23 7.73 24.62
CA ASP A 751 -22.50 8.16 26.00
C ASP A 751 -21.30 8.91 26.60
N SER A 752 -20.08 8.48 26.26
CA SER A 752 -18.85 9.14 26.70
C SER A 752 -18.66 10.51 26.04
N VAL A 753 -18.88 10.64 24.73
CA VAL A 753 -18.83 11.94 24.02
C VAL A 753 -19.96 12.88 24.47
N LYS A 754 -21.16 12.36 24.74
CA LYS A 754 -22.24 13.15 25.35
C LYS A 754 -21.85 13.66 26.74
N THR A 755 -21.22 12.81 27.55
CA THR A 755 -20.70 13.19 28.87
C THR A 755 -19.62 14.27 28.76
N MET A 756 -18.78 14.25 27.71
CA MET A 756 -17.82 15.32 27.43
C MET A 756 -18.52 16.65 27.13
N VAL A 757 -19.53 16.66 26.24
CA VAL A 757 -20.32 17.87 25.92
C VAL A 757 -20.98 18.44 27.18
N ASP A 758 -21.64 17.60 27.98
CA ASP A 758 -22.36 18.04 29.18
C ASP A 758 -21.42 18.61 30.25
N ARG A 759 -20.25 18.01 30.47
CA ARG A 759 -19.28 18.49 31.48
C ARG A 759 -18.53 19.74 31.02
N ALA A 760 -18.21 19.86 29.73
CA ALA A 760 -17.69 21.11 29.16
C ALA A 760 -18.72 22.24 29.30
N ARG A 761 -19.99 21.99 28.98
CA ARG A 761 -21.10 22.94 29.14
C ARG A 761 -21.35 23.30 30.61
N ALA A 762 -21.22 22.35 31.54
CA ALA A 762 -21.34 22.62 32.98
C ALA A 762 -20.19 23.52 33.50
N ALA A 763 -18.99 23.40 32.93
CA ALA A 763 -17.86 24.29 33.23
C ALA A 763 -17.99 25.69 32.59
N LYS A 764 -18.59 25.79 31.40
CA LYS A 764 -18.86 27.07 30.71
C LYS A 764 -20.18 27.00 29.93
N PRO A 765 -21.31 27.52 30.46
CA PRO A 765 -22.64 27.32 29.89
C PRO A 765 -22.86 27.77 28.45
N GLY A 766 -22.10 28.76 27.96
CA GLY A 766 -22.18 29.30 26.59
C GLY A 766 -21.07 28.82 25.64
N VAL A 767 -20.43 27.68 25.91
CA VAL A 767 -19.41 27.11 25.01
C VAL A 767 -20.06 26.42 23.80
N ARG A 768 -19.46 26.56 22.62
CA ARG A 768 -19.93 25.96 21.35
C ARG A 768 -19.14 24.68 21.04
N PHE A 769 -19.72 23.76 20.27
CA PHE A 769 -19.09 22.47 19.97
C PHE A 769 -19.14 22.12 18.48
N ALA A 770 -18.00 21.78 17.88
CA ALA A 770 -17.93 21.10 16.60
C ALA A 770 -17.41 19.68 16.85
N VAL A 771 -18.27 18.67 16.66
CA VAL A 771 -18.00 17.28 17.07
C VAL A 771 -17.89 16.40 15.84
N ALA A 772 -16.72 15.82 15.62
CA ALA A 772 -16.47 14.94 14.49
C ALA A 772 -17.09 13.56 14.66
N ASN A 773 -17.56 13.00 13.54
CA ASN A 773 -17.67 11.55 13.39
C ASN A 773 -16.26 10.91 13.28
N VAL A 774 -16.20 9.59 13.39
CA VAL A 774 -14.95 8.82 13.36
C VAL A 774 -14.67 8.33 11.94
N PRO A 775 -13.45 8.47 11.40
CA PRO A 775 -13.16 8.10 10.03
C PRO A 775 -13.24 6.59 9.82
N MET A 776 -13.61 6.19 8.61
CA MET A 776 -13.51 4.79 8.18
C MET A 776 -12.04 4.44 7.92
N ARG A 777 -11.71 3.15 8.01
CA ARG A 777 -10.36 2.65 7.75
C ARG A 777 -10.35 1.27 7.07
N PRO A 778 -9.25 0.92 6.39
CA PRO A 778 -9.03 -0.42 5.86
C PRO A 778 -9.18 -1.52 6.91
N LEU A 779 -9.71 -2.67 6.47
CA LEU A 779 -10.00 -3.81 7.33
C LEU A 779 -8.79 -4.23 8.17
N ILE A 780 -9.00 -4.30 9.48
CA ILE A 780 -8.10 -4.98 10.42
C ILE A 780 -8.58 -6.44 10.53
N ASP A 781 -7.69 -7.40 10.26
CA ASP A 781 -8.01 -8.82 10.40
C ASP A 781 -8.40 -9.19 11.83
N GLY A 782 -9.41 -10.05 11.97
CA GLY A 782 -10.05 -10.38 13.25
C GLY A 782 -10.95 -9.28 13.83
N ARG A 783 -11.03 -8.11 13.21
CA ARG A 783 -11.80 -6.94 13.68
C ARG A 783 -12.83 -6.42 12.66
N GLN A 784 -13.48 -7.35 11.96
CA GLN A 784 -14.62 -7.07 11.08
C GLN A 784 -15.78 -6.35 11.81
N ASP A 785 -15.87 -6.46 13.14
CA ASP A 785 -16.82 -5.72 13.98
C ASP A 785 -16.61 -4.20 13.92
N LEU A 786 -15.37 -3.74 13.71
CA LEU A 786 -15.01 -2.32 13.81
C LEU A 786 -15.68 -1.49 12.72
N ILE A 787 -15.76 -1.99 11.49
CA ILE A 787 -16.46 -1.33 10.37
C ILE A 787 -17.95 -1.13 10.69
N VAL A 788 -18.58 -2.12 11.33
CA VAL A 788 -19.99 -2.04 11.75
C VAL A 788 -20.14 -1.04 12.90
N LYS A 789 -19.25 -1.09 13.90
CA LYS A 789 -19.24 -0.17 15.05
C LYS A 789 -19.04 1.29 14.63
N THR A 790 -18.09 1.59 13.75
CA THR A 790 -17.84 2.97 13.26
C THR A 790 -19.08 3.51 12.53
N ARG A 791 -19.65 2.75 11.58
CA ARG A 791 -20.89 3.18 10.88
C ARG A 791 -22.07 3.36 11.84
N GLN A 792 -22.21 2.47 12.83
CA GLN A 792 -23.22 2.58 13.88
C GLN A 792 -23.02 3.84 14.74
N TYR A 793 -21.79 4.08 15.23
CA TYR A 793 -21.46 5.26 16.04
C TYR A 793 -21.68 6.56 15.27
N ASN A 794 -21.18 6.67 14.03
CA ASN A 794 -21.34 7.86 13.19
C ASN A 794 -22.83 8.16 12.92
N THR A 795 -23.62 7.12 12.62
CA THR A 795 -25.08 7.23 12.48
C THR A 795 -25.74 7.67 13.78
N MET A 796 -25.35 7.12 14.93
CA MET A 796 -25.90 7.47 16.23
C MET A 796 -25.55 8.91 16.63
N LEU A 797 -24.31 9.35 16.39
CA LEU A 797 -23.82 10.70 16.67
C LEU A 797 -24.57 11.75 15.84
N ALA A 798 -24.71 11.53 14.53
CA ALA A 798 -25.43 12.43 13.64
C ALA A 798 -26.91 12.61 14.04
N ASN A 799 -27.57 11.53 14.47
CA ASN A 799 -28.95 11.59 14.98
C ASN A 799 -29.05 12.24 16.37
N ALA A 800 -28.01 12.12 17.21
CA ALA A 800 -28.05 12.60 18.59
C ALA A 800 -27.72 14.10 18.72
N ILE A 801 -26.76 14.62 17.97
CA ILE A 801 -26.28 16.02 18.03
C ILE A 801 -27.41 17.07 17.99
N PRO A 802 -28.44 16.97 17.13
CA PRO A 802 -29.56 17.93 17.12
C PRO A 802 -30.31 18.04 18.46
N SER A 803 -30.34 16.97 19.26
CA SER A 803 -30.94 16.96 20.60
C SER A 803 -30.01 17.50 21.70
N TRP A 804 -28.71 17.62 21.41
CA TRP A 804 -27.69 18.11 22.34
C TRP A 804 -27.43 19.61 22.20
N SER A 805 -27.85 20.20 21.08
CA SER A 805 -27.66 21.61 20.72
C SER A 805 -28.69 22.51 21.40
N THR A 806 -28.25 23.68 21.90
CA THR A 806 -29.14 24.76 22.36
C THR A 806 -28.87 26.06 21.58
N SER A 807 -29.65 27.11 21.81
CA SER A 807 -29.36 28.45 21.26
C SER A 807 -28.03 29.02 21.77
N ASP A 808 -27.75 28.79 23.05
CA ASP A 808 -26.67 29.47 23.78
C ASP A 808 -25.38 28.62 23.79
N SER A 809 -25.53 27.30 23.60
CA SER A 809 -24.47 26.31 23.47
C SER A 809 -24.78 25.35 22.31
N PRO A 810 -24.74 25.84 21.07
CA PRO A 810 -24.94 25.03 19.88
C PRO A 810 -23.89 23.92 19.72
N VAL A 811 -24.34 22.80 19.16
CA VAL A 811 -23.52 21.64 18.78
C VAL A 811 -23.72 21.39 17.28
N LYS A 812 -22.62 21.17 16.55
CA LYS A 812 -22.60 20.87 15.12
C LYS A 812 -21.81 19.58 14.87
N LEU A 813 -22.28 18.75 13.93
CA LEU A 813 -21.53 17.61 13.43
C LEU A 813 -20.44 18.12 12.47
N VAL A 814 -19.23 17.57 12.60
CA VAL A 814 -18.14 17.70 11.62
C VAL A 814 -18.04 16.37 10.90
N ASP A 815 -18.03 16.40 9.56
CA ASP A 815 -17.94 15.18 8.75
C ASP A 815 -16.49 14.87 8.36
N TRP A 816 -15.75 14.25 9.29
CA TRP A 816 -14.46 13.63 9.00
C TRP A 816 -14.62 12.41 8.08
N GLU A 817 -15.61 11.53 8.30
CA GLU A 817 -15.82 10.31 7.47
C GLU A 817 -16.03 10.63 5.99
N GLY A 818 -16.82 11.66 5.66
CA GLY A 818 -17.07 12.09 4.28
C GLY A 818 -15.98 12.97 3.64
N ALA A 819 -15.08 13.55 4.44
CA ALA A 819 -14.01 14.43 3.95
C ALA A 819 -12.64 13.74 3.87
N TYR A 820 -12.34 12.83 4.80
CA TYR A 820 -11.08 12.12 4.92
C TYR A 820 -11.09 10.90 4.00
N SER A 821 -10.16 10.85 3.04
CA SER A 821 -10.12 9.81 2.00
C SER A 821 -9.57 8.49 2.52
N CYS A 822 -10.36 7.81 3.37
CA CYS A 822 -10.13 6.46 3.88
C CYS A 822 -11.46 5.69 4.02
N ASP A 823 -11.50 4.45 3.52
CA ASP A 823 -12.65 3.53 3.57
C ASP A 823 -12.16 2.09 3.86
N THR A 824 -13.02 1.08 3.82
CA THR A 824 -12.71 -0.31 4.21
C THR A 824 -11.62 -1.01 3.41
N ASP A 825 -11.24 -0.42 2.27
CA ASP A 825 -10.39 -1.06 1.27
C ASP A 825 -9.06 -0.30 1.06
N THR A 826 -9.04 1.03 1.19
CA THR A 826 -7.83 1.88 1.03
C THR A 826 -7.90 3.14 1.90
N CYS A 827 -6.74 3.77 2.16
CA CYS A 827 -6.64 5.02 2.93
C CYS A 827 -5.61 6.01 2.36
N PRO A 828 -5.80 6.57 1.14
CA PRO A 828 -4.90 7.57 0.56
C PRO A 828 -4.60 8.78 1.45
N ALA A 829 -5.50 9.15 2.38
CA ALA A 829 -5.30 10.25 3.32
C ALA A 829 -4.48 9.88 4.58
N GLY A 830 -4.11 8.61 4.78
CA GLY A 830 -3.41 8.17 5.99
C GLY A 830 -2.24 7.23 5.75
N TYR A 831 -1.12 7.47 6.44
CA TYR A 831 0.15 6.79 6.15
C TYR A 831 0.20 5.32 6.64
N ASP A 832 -0.50 4.99 7.72
CA ASP A 832 -0.55 3.64 8.33
C ASP A 832 -1.93 2.95 8.18
N ASN A 833 -2.76 3.46 7.27
CA ASN A 833 -4.17 3.12 7.11
C ASN A 833 -5.09 3.63 8.25
N LEU A 834 -4.67 4.63 9.03
CA LEU A 834 -5.59 5.45 9.85
C LEU A 834 -5.13 6.90 10.01
N HIS A 835 -3.88 7.12 10.42
CA HIS A 835 -3.40 8.44 10.87
C HIS A 835 -3.00 9.36 9.71
N PRO A 836 -3.22 10.69 9.80
CA PRO A 836 -3.14 11.58 8.65
C PRO A 836 -1.74 11.69 8.05
N ASN A 837 -1.64 11.54 6.73
CA ASN A 837 -0.55 12.13 5.97
C ASN A 837 -0.89 13.59 5.61
N ALA A 838 -0.03 14.27 4.86
CA ALA A 838 -0.24 15.68 4.50
C ALA A 838 -1.56 15.94 3.72
N LEU A 839 -2.10 14.97 2.96
CA LEU A 839 -3.42 15.09 2.33
C LEU A 839 -4.53 15.03 3.40
N GLY A 840 -4.41 14.08 4.32
CA GLY A 840 -5.29 13.92 5.47
C GLY A 840 -5.34 15.14 6.38
N GLU A 841 -4.22 15.83 6.58
CA GLU A 841 -4.15 17.08 7.35
C GLU A 841 -5.08 18.15 6.75
N TYR A 842 -5.00 18.39 5.43
CA TYR A 842 -5.87 19.34 4.74
C TYR A 842 -7.33 18.88 4.72
N GLN A 843 -7.60 17.58 4.51
CA GLN A 843 -8.97 17.06 4.46
C GLN A 843 -9.71 17.17 5.81
N ILE A 844 -9.02 16.89 6.92
CA ILE A 844 -9.58 17.03 8.27
C ILE A 844 -9.80 18.50 8.63
N ALA A 845 -8.85 19.39 8.31
CA ALA A 845 -9.01 20.82 8.52
C ALA A 845 -10.22 21.35 7.72
N SER A 846 -10.28 21.04 6.43
CA SER A 846 -11.38 21.44 5.53
C SER A 846 -12.77 20.93 5.98
N ALA A 847 -12.84 19.82 6.71
CA ALA A 847 -14.08 19.37 7.36
C ALA A 847 -14.52 20.30 8.51
N TYR A 848 -13.59 20.74 9.36
CA TYR A 848 -13.86 21.77 10.37
C TYR A 848 -14.19 23.11 9.70
N GLU A 849 -13.41 23.57 8.73
CA GLU A 849 -13.61 24.85 8.01
C GLU A 849 -15.04 24.97 7.47
N ARG A 850 -15.55 23.94 6.75
CA ARG A 850 -16.97 23.86 6.35
C ARG A 850 -17.93 23.99 7.52
N THR A 851 -17.66 23.28 8.62
CA THR A 851 -18.54 23.29 9.80
C THR A 851 -18.50 24.65 10.55
N LEU A 852 -17.39 25.38 10.49
CA LEU A 852 -17.24 26.71 11.09
C LEU A 852 -17.86 27.80 10.20
N HIS A 853 -17.67 27.72 8.89
CA HIS A 853 -18.30 28.60 7.91
C HIS A 853 -19.82 28.39 7.86
N ASP A 854 -20.29 27.24 7.35
CA ASP A 854 -21.70 26.98 7.11
C ASP A 854 -22.49 26.78 8.41
N GLY A 855 -21.83 26.20 9.42
CA GLY A 855 -22.45 25.85 10.70
C GLY A 855 -22.47 26.98 11.72
N TYR A 856 -21.51 27.92 11.68
CA TYR A 856 -21.34 28.97 12.69
C TYR A 856 -21.19 30.40 12.16
N GLY A 857 -21.03 30.61 10.84
CA GLY A 857 -20.76 31.93 10.26
C GLY A 857 -19.38 32.48 10.65
N ILE A 858 -18.38 31.60 10.76
CA ILE A 858 -16.99 31.96 11.08
C ILE A 858 -16.16 31.82 9.80
N GLY A 859 -15.44 32.89 9.45
CA GLY A 859 -14.77 33.02 8.14
C GLY A 859 -15.71 33.51 7.04
N GLN A 860 -15.14 33.82 5.89
CA GLN A 860 -15.80 34.36 4.68
C GLN A 860 -15.91 33.34 3.55
N SER A 861 -15.04 32.33 3.54
CA SER A 861 -14.98 31.26 2.55
C SER A 861 -14.33 29.99 3.14
N VAL A 862 -14.40 28.89 2.38
CA VAL A 862 -13.66 27.65 2.66
C VAL A 862 -12.86 27.28 1.41
N PRO A 863 -11.52 27.11 1.51
CA PRO A 863 -10.70 26.74 0.38
C PRO A 863 -10.95 25.29 -0.05
N ALA A 864 -10.62 24.99 -1.31
CA ALA A 864 -10.47 23.61 -1.75
C ALA A 864 -9.23 22.98 -1.10
N VAL A 865 -9.25 21.66 -0.92
CA VAL A 865 -8.03 20.90 -0.58
C VAL A 865 -7.07 21.02 -1.76
N PRO A 866 -5.79 21.40 -1.58
CA PRO A 866 -4.86 21.61 -2.69
C PRO A 866 -4.63 20.34 -3.53
N ASP A 867 -4.68 20.46 -4.86
CA ASP A 867 -4.39 19.36 -5.79
C ASP A 867 -2.93 18.87 -5.70
N THR A 868 -2.01 19.75 -5.26
CA THR A 868 -0.62 19.41 -4.96
C THR A 868 -0.37 19.46 -3.47
N ILE A 869 -0.12 18.29 -2.88
CA ILE A 869 0.12 18.13 -1.44
C ILE A 869 1.63 18.15 -1.15
N PRO A 870 2.12 18.93 -0.16
CA PRO A 870 3.52 18.93 0.24
C PRO A 870 4.02 17.56 0.70
N HIS A 871 5.09 17.05 0.09
CA HIS A 871 5.73 15.81 0.52
C HIS A 871 6.53 15.98 1.82
N ARG A 872 6.40 15.03 2.75
CA ARG A 872 7.26 14.89 3.93
C ARG A 872 8.72 14.60 3.50
N PRO A 873 9.73 15.34 3.98
CA PRO A 873 11.13 14.98 3.75
C PRO A 873 11.50 13.61 4.33
N ILE A 874 12.25 12.79 3.58
CA ILE A 874 12.66 11.44 4.00
C ILE A 874 14.19 11.37 4.05
N SER A 875 14.77 11.58 5.23
CA SER A 875 16.23 11.54 5.41
C SER A 875 16.77 10.11 5.62
N GLY A 876 17.97 9.86 5.12
CA GLY A 876 18.68 8.58 5.31
C GLY A 876 19.31 8.43 6.70
N VAL A 877 19.40 7.19 7.18
CA VAL A 877 19.97 6.86 8.49
C VAL A 877 21.50 7.01 8.49
N THR A 878 22.05 7.60 9.55
CA THR A 878 23.50 7.78 9.74
C THR A 878 23.98 7.15 11.05
N GLY A 879 25.27 6.86 11.15
CA GLY A 879 25.88 6.37 12.40
C GLY A 879 25.48 4.93 12.80
N VAL A 880 25.10 4.08 11.85
CA VAL A 880 24.74 2.67 12.14
C VAL A 880 25.95 1.92 12.70
N VAL A 881 25.83 1.43 13.93
CA VAL A 881 26.83 0.61 14.63
C VAL A 881 26.17 -0.70 15.03
N ALA A 882 26.80 -1.83 14.70
CA ALA A 882 26.47 -3.15 15.25
C ALA A 882 27.60 -3.57 16.20
N GLN A 883 27.25 -4.09 17.38
CA GLN A 883 28.22 -4.49 18.42
C GLN A 883 27.78 -5.75 19.16
N ALA A 884 28.75 -6.57 19.56
CA ALA A 884 28.52 -7.73 20.41
C ALA A 884 28.07 -7.29 21.82
N VAL A 885 27.05 -7.94 22.36
CA VAL A 885 26.52 -7.70 23.71
C VAL A 885 26.23 -9.03 24.43
N PRO A 886 26.10 -9.08 25.77
CA PRO A 886 25.86 -10.32 26.50
C PRO A 886 24.61 -11.12 26.04
N SER A 887 23.61 -10.46 25.46
CA SER A 887 22.40 -11.06 24.89
C SER A 887 22.53 -11.54 23.44
N GLY A 888 23.61 -11.19 22.73
CA GLY A 888 23.80 -11.42 21.30
C GLY A 888 24.47 -10.24 20.59
N VAL A 889 23.72 -9.50 19.76
CA VAL A 889 24.19 -8.30 19.05
C VAL A 889 23.21 -7.14 19.23
N ALA A 890 23.72 -5.96 19.57
CA ALA A 890 22.96 -4.71 19.59
C ALA A 890 23.31 -3.86 18.36
N VAL A 891 22.31 -3.22 17.76
CA VAL A 891 22.45 -2.31 16.62
C VAL A 891 21.81 -0.97 16.98
N THR A 892 22.54 0.13 16.79
CA THR A 892 22.08 1.49 17.09
C THR A 892 22.47 2.47 15.98
N TRP A 893 21.76 3.58 15.87
CA TRP A 893 22.02 4.64 14.89
C TRP A 893 21.63 6.02 15.42
N ASN A 894 21.99 7.07 14.70
CA ASN A 894 21.53 8.43 15.00
C ASN A 894 20.01 8.52 14.74
N PRO A 895 19.21 9.10 15.65
CA PRO A 895 17.80 9.35 15.37
C PRO A 895 17.65 10.32 14.20
N VAL A 896 16.62 10.11 13.38
CA VAL A 896 16.26 10.94 12.23
C VAL A 896 15.03 11.75 12.60
N PHE A 897 15.12 13.07 12.47
CA PHE A 897 14.02 13.99 12.77
C PHE A 897 12.79 13.69 11.92
N GLY A 898 11.62 13.60 12.55
CA GLY A 898 10.34 13.35 11.89
C GLY A 898 10.19 11.97 11.24
N ALA A 899 11.03 11.01 11.63
CA ALA A 899 10.88 9.60 11.27
C ALA A 899 9.80 8.91 12.11
N ARG A 900 8.85 8.22 11.47
CA ARG A 900 7.81 7.42 12.14
C ARG A 900 8.27 6.01 12.51
N GLY A 901 9.51 5.66 12.14
CA GLY A 901 10.16 4.39 12.44
C GLY A 901 11.29 4.09 11.47
N TYR A 902 11.81 2.86 11.55
CA TYR A 902 12.93 2.38 10.74
C TYR A 902 12.70 0.94 10.29
N THR A 903 13.05 0.60 9.04
CA THR A 903 13.25 -0.81 8.67
C THR A 903 14.68 -1.20 8.99
N VAL A 904 14.87 -2.28 9.73
CA VAL A 904 16.16 -2.97 9.88
C VAL A 904 16.12 -4.24 9.03
N ARG A 905 17.12 -4.45 8.19
CA ARG A 905 17.35 -5.74 7.53
C ARG A 905 18.60 -6.41 8.07
N TYR A 906 18.51 -7.72 8.30
CA TYR A 906 19.54 -8.49 9.01
C TYR A 906 19.70 -9.91 8.46
N ARG A 907 20.91 -10.45 8.51
CA ARG A 907 21.23 -11.83 8.10
C ARG A 907 22.51 -12.34 8.76
N LEU A 908 22.68 -13.67 8.83
CA LEU A 908 23.99 -14.26 9.08
C LEU A 908 24.92 -13.99 7.88
N ALA A 909 26.19 -13.70 8.15
CA ALA A 909 27.19 -13.41 7.13
C ALA A 909 27.34 -14.58 6.15
N GLY A 910 27.33 -14.29 4.85
CA GLY A 910 27.34 -15.29 3.79
C GLY A 910 25.96 -15.87 3.41
N ALA A 911 24.89 -15.59 4.15
CA ALA A 911 23.54 -15.91 3.72
C ALA A 911 23.12 -15.02 2.52
N THR A 912 22.41 -15.58 1.54
CA THR A 912 21.98 -14.84 0.34
C THR A 912 20.78 -13.92 0.62
N ALA A 913 19.79 -14.42 1.37
CA ALA A 913 18.59 -13.67 1.73
C ALA A 913 18.82 -12.71 2.91
N TRP A 914 17.98 -11.67 2.98
CA TRP A 914 17.89 -10.73 4.10
C TRP A 914 16.53 -10.90 4.79
N ASN A 915 16.53 -11.02 6.12
CA ASN A 915 15.32 -10.82 6.92
C ASN A 915 15.08 -9.31 7.08
N GLN A 916 13.84 -8.89 7.32
CA GLN A 916 13.51 -7.49 7.60
C GLN A 916 12.53 -7.39 8.77
N THR A 917 12.60 -6.31 9.54
CA THR A 917 11.65 -5.99 10.61
C THR A 917 11.56 -4.47 10.76
N LYS A 918 10.43 -3.95 11.26
CA LYS A 918 10.25 -2.51 11.54
C LYS A 918 10.41 -2.26 13.05
N VAL A 919 11.06 -1.16 13.40
CA VAL A 919 11.21 -0.69 14.79
C VAL A 919 10.79 0.78 14.91
N SER A 920 10.26 1.15 16.07
CA SER A 920 9.85 2.52 16.41
C SER A 920 11.02 3.43 16.83
N THR A 921 12.05 2.86 17.45
CA THR A 921 13.19 3.60 18.04
C THR A 921 14.47 3.42 17.22
N ASN A 922 15.52 4.20 17.52
CA ASN A 922 16.81 4.16 16.81
C ASN A 922 17.73 2.99 17.25
N ARG A 923 17.14 1.82 17.52
CA ARG A 923 17.80 0.63 18.07
C ARG A 923 17.14 -0.67 17.62
N TYR A 924 17.93 -1.74 17.48
CA TYR A 924 17.46 -3.13 17.33
C TYR A 924 18.46 -4.12 17.96
N ASP A 925 17.99 -5.06 18.78
CA ASP A 925 18.82 -6.12 19.37
C ASP A 925 18.47 -7.48 18.75
N THR A 926 19.48 -8.20 18.27
CA THR A 926 19.40 -9.61 17.88
C THR A 926 19.80 -10.47 19.06
N THR A 927 18.80 -11.02 19.75
CA THR A 927 18.96 -12.08 20.75
C THR A 927 18.94 -13.47 20.10
N TRP A 928 18.99 -14.54 20.88
CA TRP A 928 18.92 -15.93 20.38
C TRP A 928 20.00 -16.24 19.31
N THR A 929 21.23 -15.81 19.60
CA THR A 929 22.43 -16.09 18.81
C THR A 929 23.25 -17.20 19.45
N GLU A 930 23.88 -18.06 18.66
CA GLU A 930 25.00 -18.89 19.14
C GLU A 930 26.33 -18.10 19.13
N ASP A 931 27.36 -18.63 19.81
CA ASP A 931 28.71 -18.05 19.78
C ASP A 931 29.33 -18.08 18.37
N SER A 932 30.14 -17.06 18.08
CA SER A 932 30.88 -16.89 16.83
C SER A 932 30.00 -16.71 15.57
N TRP A 933 28.67 -16.65 15.71
CA TRP A 933 27.75 -16.23 14.65
C TRP A 933 28.00 -14.77 14.27
N THR A 934 28.37 -14.53 13.02
CA THR A 934 28.56 -13.17 12.50
C THR A 934 27.32 -12.71 11.75
N TRP A 935 26.82 -11.54 12.11
CA TRP A 935 25.61 -10.94 11.58
C TRP A 935 25.92 -9.67 10.78
N GLU A 936 25.20 -9.47 9.70
CA GLU A 936 25.21 -8.26 8.86
C GLU A 936 23.87 -7.52 8.99
N TYR A 937 23.93 -6.18 9.00
CA TYR A 937 22.77 -5.29 9.19
C TYR A 937 22.80 -4.11 8.23
N GLN A 938 21.63 -3.68 7.76
CA GLN A 938 21.42 -2.36 7.14
C GLN A 938 20.12 -1.76 7.67
N VAL A 939 20.06 -0.43 7.77
CA VAL A 939 18.93 0.30 8.36
C VAL A 939 18.49 1.43 7.42
N ARG A 940 17.20 1.77 7.44
CA ARG A 940 16.63 2.92 6.71
C ARG A 940 15.46 3.53 7.49
N THR A 941 15.14 4.78 7.21
CA THR A 941 13.94 5.46 7.72
C THR A 941 12.70 4.90 7.03
N ASP A 942 11.61 4.73 7.77
CA ASP A 942 10.40 4.04 7.32
C ASP A 942 9.15 4.78 7.81
N ASN A 943 8.59 5.64 6.95
CA ASN A 943 7.43 6.50 7.22
C ASN A 943 6.12 5.92 6.67
N ASP A 944 6.07 4.60 6.47
CA ASP A 944 4.94 3.84 5.93
C ASP A 944 4.51 4.38 4.55
N GLY A 945 3.24 4.76 4.37
CA GLY A 945 2.70 5.28 3.12
C GLY A 945 3.37 6.56 2.60
N ASP A 946 4.02 7.35 3.47
CA ASP A 946 4.78 8.54 3.04
C ASP A 946 6.13 8.18 2.42
N GLY A 947 6.61 6.93 2.58
CA GLY A 947 7.80 6.41 1.91
C GLY A 947 8.97 6.03 2.82
N GLN A 948 10.07 5.61 2.20
CA GLN A 948 11.20 4.94 2.87
C GLN A 948 12.54 5.45 2.33
N SER A 949 13.55 5.61 3.18
CA SER A 949 14.88 6.07 2.73
C SER A 949 15.67 4.98 2.00
N VAL A 950 16.76 5.38 1.36
CA VAL A 950 17.81 4.43 0.97
C VAL A 950 18.38 3.69 2.19
N TRP A 951 18.88 2.48 1.97
CA TRP A 951 19.55 1.66 2.99
C TRP A 951 20.93 2.22 3.35
N SER A 952 21.27 2.16 4.64
CA SER A 952 22.62 2.42 5.13
C SER A 952 23.67 1.49 4.49
N PRO A 953 24.97 1.82 4.58
CA PRO A 953 26.04 0.82 4.44
C PRO A 953 25.85 -0.35 5.42
N THR A 954 26.43 -1.51 5.09
CA THR A 954 26.36 -2.70 5.94
C THR A 954 27.21 -2.53 7.20
N ALA A 955 26.58 -2.68 8.36
CA ALA A 955 27.26 -2.89 9.64
C ALA A 955 27.37 -4.40 9.94
N THR A 956 28.40 -4.81 10.69
CA THR A 956 28.68 -6.23 10.94
C THR A 956 29.21 -6.44 12.36
N ALA A 957 28.73 -7.48 13.04
CA ALA A 957 29.21 -7.87 14.37
C ALA A 957 29.18 -9.39 14.57
N THR A 958 30.07 -9.92 15.41
CA THR A 958 30.12 -11.34 15.80
C THR A 958 29.57 -11.51 17.21
N ALA A 959 28.59 -12.40 17.38
CA ALA A 959 27.93 -12.66 18.65
C ALA A 959 28.81 -13.49 19.59
N HIS A 960 28.83 -13.11 20.87
CA HIS A 960 29.51 -13.82 21.96
C HIS A 960 28.59 -13.84 23.19
N PRO A 961 27.49 -14.63 23.15
CA PRO A 961 26.42 -14.60 24.14
C PRO A 961 26.91 -15.11 25.51
N GLN A 962 26.30 -14.54 26.55
CA GLN A 962 26.52 -14.89 27.96
C GLN A 962 25.25 -15.45 28.62
N THR A 963 24.26 -15.82 27.79
CA THR A 963 23.02 -16.49 28.18
C THR A 963 23.28 -17.98 28.43
N ALA A 964 22.52 -18.59 29.34
CA ALA A 964 22.57 -20.03 29.55
C ALA A 964 21.96 -20.81 28.34
N PRO A 965 22.36 -22.07 28.12
CA PRO A 965 21.69 -22.95 27.14
C PRO A 965 20.24 -23.30 27.54
N PRO A 966 19.40 -23.75 26.59
CA PRO A 966 18.06 -24.26 26.88
C PRO A 966 18.06 -25.52 27.76
N PRO A 967 16.94 -25.86 28.41
CA PRO A 967 16.71 -27.19 28.96
C PRO A 967 16.85 -28.27 27.87
N PRO A 968 17.36 -29.48 28.18
CA PRO A 968 17.50 -30.53 27.18
C PRO A 968 16.13 -30.93 26.61
N VAL A 969 15.96 -30.86 25.29
CA VAL A 969 14.65 -31.03 24.62
C VAL A 969 14.03 -32.41 24.83
N ASP A 970 14.84 -33.47 24.98
CA ASP A 970 14.37 -34.82 25.34
C ASP A 970 13.90 -34.92 26.81
N GLY A 971 14.18 -33.90 27.61
CA GLY A 971 13.77 -33.74 28.99
C GLY A 971 12.59 -32.79 29.19
N ILE A 972 12.10 -32.09 28.16
CA ILE A 972 10.93 -31.21 28.26
C ILE A 972 9.67 -32.02 27.94
N MET A 973 8.77 -32.09 28.93
CA MET A 973 7.57 -32.92 28.92
C MET A 973 6.34 -32.02 29.05
N THR A 974 5.36 -32.23 28.17
CA THR A 974 4.11 -31.48 28.08
C THR A 974 2.91 -32.41 28.20
N SER A 975 1.91 -32.06 29.01
CA SER A 975 0.65 -32.82 29.13
C SER A 975 -0.53 -31.86 29.03
N ALA A 976 -1.43 -32.12 28.08
CA ALA A 976 -2.67 -31.35 27.97
C ALA A 976 -3.57 -31.57 29.21
N THR A 977 -4.14 -30.49 29.73
CA THR A 977 -5.20 -30.51 30.74
C THR A 977 -6.52 -30.07 30.08
N ALA A 978 -7.63 -30.00 30.82
CA ALA A 978 -8.93 -29.62 30.27
C ALA A 978 -8.95 -28.20 29.66
N THR A 979 -8.12 -27.29 30.17
CA THR A 979 -8.12 -25.84 29.88
C THR A 979 -6.70 -25.27 29.79
N GLY A 980 -5.68 -26.12 29.68
CA GLY A 980 -4.29 -25.73 29.85
C GLY A 980 -3.27 -26.82 29.54
N VAL A 981 -2.04 -26.60 30.00
CA VAL A 981 -0.92 -27.54 29.85
C VAL A 981 -0.06 -27.59 31.11
N ASP A 982 0.28 -28.80 31.54
CA ASP A 982 1.33 -29.06 32.51
C ASP A 982 2.66 -29.22 31.78
N VAL A 983 3.68 -28.43 32.15
CA VAL A 983 5.01 -28.44 31.53
C VAL A 983 6.05 -28.75 32.59
N THR A 984 6.97 -29.70 32.33
CA THR A 984 8.04 -30.09 33.26
C THR A 984 9.32 -30.37 32.50
N TRP A 985 10.46 -29.92 33.01
CA TRP A 985 11.76 -30.09 32.35
C TRP A 985 12.88 -30.51 33.30
N ARG A 986 13.96 -31.03 32.73
CA ARG A 986 15.24 -31.21 33.43
C ARG A 986 16.02 -29.90 33.37
N ALA A 987 16.72 -29.55 34.45
CA ALA A 987 17.60 -28.38 34.44
C ALA A 987 18.72 -28.52 33.38
N PRO A 988 19.15 -27.41 32.75
CA PRO A 988 20.22 -27.40 31.76
C PRO A 988 21.60 -27.60 32.41
N SER A 989 22.60 -27.91 31.59
CA SER A 989 24.01 -27.93 31.99
C SER A 989 24.89 -27.33 30.90
N GLY A 990 25.92 -26.57 31.28
CA GLY A 990 26.85 -25.93 30.35
C GLY A 990 27.38 -24.61 30.88
N PRO A 991 27.88 -23.73 29.99
CA PRO A 991 28.23 -22.36 30.33
C PRO A 991 27.03 -21.60 30.92
N TYR A 992 27.30 -20.72 31.90
CA TYR A 992 26.34 -19.79 32.50
C TYR A 992 25.11 -20.41 33.19
N THR A 993 24.94 -21.74 33.27
CA THR A 993 23.77 -22.37 33.92
C THR A 993 23.71 -22.15 35.43
N ASP A 994 24.83 -21.76 36.04
CA ASP A 994 24.95 -21.31 37.43
C ASP A 994 24.37 -19.90 37.69
N SER A 995 24.12 -19.14 36.62
CA SER A 995 23.61 -17.75 36.67
C SER A 995 22.11 -17.59 36.39
N ILE A 996 21.38 -18.69 36.18
CA ILE A 996 19.95 -18.69 35.85
C ILE A 996 19.12 -18.13 37.03
N ASP A 997 18.37 -17.06 36.78
CA ASP A 997 17.41 -16.48 37.72
C ASP A 997 16.04 -17.18 37.62
N ARG A 998 15.57 -17.38 36.38
CA ARG A 998 14.26 -17.97 36.09
C ARG A 998 14.26 -18.71 34.76
N TYR A 999 13.21 -19.48 34.54
CA TYR A 999 12.80 -19.96 33.23
C TYR A 999 11.63 -19.12 32.72
N GLU A 1000 11.45 -19.09 31.42
CA GLU A 1000 10.26 -18.62 30.73
C GLU A 1000 9.65 -19.82 30.01
N VAL A 1001 8.34 -20.03 30.16
CA VAL A 1001 7.58 -20.99 29.36
C VAL A 1001 6.75 -20.22 28.35
N ILE A 1002 7.06 -20.45 27.08
CA ILE A 1002 6.41 -19.90 25.90
C ILE A 1002 5.28 -20.84 25.49
N THR A 1003 4.08 -20.29 25.28
CA THR A 1003 2.96 -20.99 24.64
C THR A 1003 2.45 -20.19 23.43
N TRP A 1004 2.18 -20.88 22.33
CA TRP A 1004 1.74 -20.28 21.07
C TRP A 1004 0.62 -21.10 20.42
N ASP A 1005 -0.57 -20.50 20.31
CA ASP A 1005 -1.77 -21.08 19.71
C ASP A 1005 -1.61 -21.17 18.19
N LYS A 1006 -1.53 -22.37 17.62
CA LYS A 1006 -1.31 -22.59 16.18
C LYS A 1006 -2.58 -22.41 15.35
N ASP A 1007 -3.76 -22.46 15.97
CA ASP A 1007 -5.05 -22.52 15.27
C ASP A 1007 -5.72 -21.16 15.13
N VAL A 1008 -5.25 -20.15 15.88
CA VAL A 1008 -5.60 -18.75 15.70
C VAL A 1008 -4.52 -18.06 14.84
N PRO A 1009 -4.78 -17.73 13.56
CA PRO A 1009 -3.82 -17.03 12.72
C PRO A 1009 -3.45 -15.67 13.30
N GLY A 1010 -2.15 -15.40 13.45
CA GLY A 1010 -1.67 -14.17 14.08
C GLY A 1010 -1.75 -14.15 15.61
N SER A 1011 -2.00 -15.28 16.27
CA SER A 1011 -1.94 -15.39 17.73
C SER A 1011 -0.64 -14.84 18.32
N TYR A 1012 -0.76 -14.15 19.46
CA TYR A 1012 0.40 -13.72 20.24
C TYR A 1012 1.04 -14.89 20.99
N ILE A 1013 2.36 -14.82 21.17
CA ILE A 1013 3.08 -15.69 22.10
C ILE A 1013 2.76 -15.25 23.53
N SER A 1014 2.35 -16.18 24.38
CA SER A 1014 2.24 -15.97 25.83
C SER A 1014 3.50 -16.46 26.54
N SER A 1015 4.02 -15.66 27.47
CA SER A 1015 5.25 -15.96 28.22
C SER A 1015 4.99 -15.97 29.72
N THR A 1016 5.26 -17.11 30.38
CA THR A 1016 5.11 -17.28 31.84
C THR A 1016 6.47 -17.48 32.50
N GLY A 1017 6.91 -16.55 33.35
CA GLY A 1017 8.14 -16.71 34.13
C GLY A 1017 7.95 -17.63 35.34
N VAL A 1018 8.88 -18.55 35.59
CA VAL A 1018 8.90 -19.41 36.81
C VAL A 1018 10.31 -19.73 37.27
N ARG A 1019 10.49 -19.98 38.58
CA ARG A 1019 11.77 -20.43 39.16
C ARG A 1019 11.87 -21.95 39.33
N ALA A 1020 10.75 -22.65 39.31
CA ALA A 1020 10.71 -24.12 39.34
C ALA A 1020 10.96 -24.70 37.94
N THR A 1021 11.30 -25.99 37.87
CA THR A 1021 11.41 -26.74 36.59
C THR A 1021 10.12 -27.45 36.19
N THR A 1022 8.98 -26.92 36.66
CA THR A 1022 7.63 -27.41 36.40
C THR A 1022 6.64 -26.26 36.57
N VAL A 1023 5.61 -26.19 35.73
CA VAL A 1023 4.55 -25.17 35.76
C VAL A 1023 3.24 -25.74 35.23
N HIS A 1024 2.13 -25.23 35.76
CA HIS A 1024 0.80 -25.37 35.19
C HIS A 1024 0.40 -24.05 34.53
N ILE A 1025 0.00 -24.09 33.26
CA ILE A 1025 -0.52 -22.93 32.52
C ILE A 1025 -1.98 -23.23 32.19
N ASP A 1026 -2.88 -22.38 32.65
CA ASP A 1026 -4.35 -22.50 32.52
C ASP A 1026 -4.92 -21.36 31.65
N GLY A 1027 -6.18 -21.47 31.24
CA GLY A 1027 -6.86 -20.48 30.41
C GLY A 1027 -6.55 -20.56 28.90
N LEU A 1028 -6.00 -21.68 28.45
CA LEU A 1028 -5.77 -21.98 27.02
C LEU A 1028 -7.03 -22.58 26.39
N THR A 1029 -7.24 -22.34 25.10
CA THR A 1029 -8.49 -22.70 24.41
C THR A 1029 -8.62 -24.21 24.22
N PRO A 1030 -9.66 -24.88 24.78
CA PRO A 1030 -9.86 -26.32 24.59
C PRO A 1030 -10.10 -26.67 23.11
N GLY A 1031 -9.46 -27.75 22.66
CA GLY A 1031 -9.49 -28.21 21.27
C GLY A 1031 -8.42 -27.61 20.36
N HIS A 1032 -7.74 -26.52 20.77
CA HIS A 1032 -6.68 -25.89 19.96
C HIS A 1032 -5.32 -26.57 20.15
N HIS A 1033 -4.51 -26.54 19.08
CA HIS A 1033 -3.12 -26.96 19.04
C HIS A 1033 -2.18 -25.83 19.54
N TYR A 1034 -1.32 -26.12 20.52
CA TYR A 1034 -0.31 -25.20 21.04
C TYR A 1034 1.11 -25.74 20.87
N LEU A 1035 2.01 -24.90 20.36
CA LEU A 1035 3.45 -25.08 20.50
C LEU A 1035 3.87 -24.60 21.89
N VAL A 1036 4.78 -25.34 22.53
CA VAL A 1036 5.31 -25.03 23.86
C VAL A 1036 6.84 -25.06 23.82
N ALA A 1037 7.49 -24.09 24.48
CA ALA A 1037 8.95 -24.02 24.60
C ALA A 1037 9.38 -23.49 25.97
N VAL A 1038 10.62 -23.77 26.36
CA VAL A 1038 11.21 -23.28 27.62
C VAL A 1038 12.54 -22.57 27.36
N VAL A 1039 12.63 -21.30 27.77
CA VAL A 1039 13.81 -20.44 27.70
C VAL A 1039 14.44 -20.30 29.09
N THR A 1040 15.77 -20.21 29.16
CA THR A 1040 16.52 -19.87 30.37
C THR A 1040 16.81 -18.38 30.43
N TRP A 1041 16.67 -17.76 31.61
CA TRP A 1041 16.93 -16.34 31.82
C TRP A 1041 17.98 -16.11 32.88
N ASN A 1042 19.01 -15.33 32.54
CA ASN A 1042 20.01 -14.81 33.46
C ASN A 1042 20.18 -13.29 33.29
N ARG A 1043 21.19 -12.69 33.93
CA ARG A 1043 21.47 -11.25 33.81
C ARG A 1043 21.88 -10.80 32.39
N ALA A 1044 22.31 -11.71 31.52
CA ALA A 1044 22.64 -11.39 30.14
C ALA A 1044 21.41 -11.34 29.22
N GLY A 1045 20.35 -12.09 29.55
CA GLY A 1045 19.07 -12.12 28.83
C GLY A 1045 18.45 -13.52 28.78
N GLY A 1046 17.49 -13.70 27.88
CA GLY A 1046 16.92 -15.00 27.52
C GLY A 1046 17.81 -15.77 26.54
N GLY A 1047 18.15 -17.00 26.89
CA GLY A 1047 18.88 -17.93 26.02
C GLY A 1047 18.03 -18.51 24.89
N MET A 1048 18.61 -19.38 24.07
CA MET A 1048 17.89 -20.09 23.01
C MET A 1048 16.69 -20.89 23.57
N PRO A 1049 15.56 -20.99 22.84
CA PRO A 1049 14.37 -21.68 23.31
C PRO A 1049 14.44 -23.20 23.11
N GLY A 1050 14.26 -23.96 24.19
CA GLY A 1050 14.12 -25.41 24.13
C GLY A 1050 12.71 -25.81 23.71
N MET A 1051 12.53 -26.32 22.49
CA MET A 1051 11.23 -26.78 21.98
C MET A 1051 10.75 -28.03 22.74
N ALA A 1052 9.47 -28.03 23.13
CA ALA A 1052 8.77 -29.22 23.62
C ALA A 1052 7.99 -29.91 22.50
N ARG A 1053 7.31 -31.01 22.82
CA ARG A 1053 6.24 -31.54 21.97
C ARG A 1053 4.99 -30.67 22.09
N SER A 1054 4.39 -30.29 20.97
CA SER A 1054 3.10 -29.60 20.90
C SER A 1054 1.98 -30.38 21.61
N VAL A 1055 0.93 -29.69 22.05
CA VAL A 1055 -0.25 -30.26 22.72
C VAL A 1055 -1.56 -29.78 22.11
N THR A 1056 -2.60 -30.61 22.17
CA THR A 1056 -3.99 -30.22 21.87
C THR A 1056 -4.72 -30.13 23.20
N ILE A 1057 -5.18 -28.93 23.57
CA ILE A 1057 -5.79 -28.67 24.89
C ILE A 1057 -7.10 -29.48 25.02
N GLY A 1058 -7.33 -30.09 26.18
CA GLY A 1058 -8.51 -30.93 26.45
C GLY A 1058 -8.50 -32.31 25.77
N ALA A 1059 -7.58 -32.60 24.85
CA ALA A 1059 -7.50 -33.89 24.17
C ALA A 1059 -6.68 -34.94 24.95
N GLY A 1060 -6.95 -36.22 24.69
CA GLY A 1060 -6.29 -37.35 25.34
C GLY A 1060 -5.10 -37.91 24.55
N LYS A 1061 -4.84 -39.23 24.70
CA LYS A 1061 -3.94 -39.98 23.80
C LYS A 1061 -4.62 -40.09 22.43
N PRO A 1062 -4.01 -39.59 21.34
CA PRO A 1062 -4.66 -39.60 20.04
C PRO A 1062 -4.87 -41.04 19.51
N PRO A 1063 -5.90 -41.25 18.66
CA PRO A 1063 -6.07 -42.50 17.94
C PRO A 1063 -4.89 -42.77 16.99
N MET A 1064 -4.68 -44.06 16.65
CA MET A 1064 -3.72 -44.46 15.63
C MET A 1064 -4.10 -43.82 14.27
N PRO A 1065 -3.15 -43.20 13.54
CA PRO A 1065 -3.40 -42.68 12.20
C PRO A 1065 -3.91 -43.76 11.23
N THR A 1066 -4.65 -43.35 10.20
CA THR A 1066 -5.19 -44.29 9.19
C THR A 1066 -4.86 -43.84 7.77
N GLY A 1067 -5.03 -44.73 6.79
CA GLY A 1067 -4.83 -44.37 5.37
C GLY A 1067 -3.41 -43.98 4.98
N LEU A 1068 -2.38 -44.47 5.68
CA LEU A 1068 -0.98 -44.20 5.34
C LEU A 1068 -0.65 -44.67 3.92
N THR A 1069 -0.09 -43.78 3.12
CA THR A 1069 0.36 -44.01 1.75
C THR A 1069 1.80 -43.51 1.57
N VAL A 1070 2.55 -44.19 0.70
CA VAL A 1070 3.95 -43.87 0.38
C VAL A 1070 4.08 -43.72 -1.13
N LYS A 1071 4.60 -42.59 -1.58
CA LYS A 1071 4.85 -42.29 -3.00
C LYS A 1071 6.33 -41.99 -3.22
N SER A 1072 6.99 -42.77 -4.08
CA SER A 1072 8.32 -42.43 -4.59
C SER A 1072 8.25 -41.10 -5.36
N LEU A 1073 9.11 -40.14 -5.03
CA LEU A 1073 9.30 -38.92 -5.82
C LEU A 1073 10.47 -39.10 -6.80
N ASP A 1074 11.58 -39.63 -6.28
CA ASP A 1074 12.78 -40.06 -7.00
C ASP A 1074 13.30 -41.37 -6.35
N PRO A 1075 14.37 -42.02 -6.83
CA PRO A 1075 14.88 -43.28 -6.26
C PRO A 1075 15.27 -43.24 -4.77
N THR A 1076 15.49 -42.06 -4.21
CA THR A 1076 16.00 -41.79 -2.85
C THR A 1076 15.05 -40.97 -1.97
N THR A 1077 13.91 -40.53 -2.50
CA THR A 1077 12.96 -39.66 -1.79
C THR A 1077 11.53 -40.21 -1.86
N VAL A 1078 10.79 -40.09 -0.76
CA VAL A 1078 9.35 -40.43 -0.66
C VAL A 1078 8.55 -39.27 -0.09
N GLN A 1079 7.31 -39.13 -0.57
CA GLN A 1079 6.25 -38.42 0.13
C GLN A 1079 5.37 -39.43 0.87
N LEU A 1080 5.10 -39.15 2.14
CA LEU A 1080 4.17 -39.86 3.01
C LEU A 1080 2.91 -39.00 3.19
N ASN A 1081 1.74 -39.63 3.19
CA ASN A 1081 0.47 -38.96 3.51
C ASN A 1081 -0.42 -39.93 4.29
N TRP A 1082 -1.13 -39.46 5.31
CA TRP A 1082 -2.10 -40.24 6.09
C TRP A 1082 -3.35 -39.41 6.39
N GLN A 1083 -4.30 -39.96 7.13
CA GLN A 1083 -5.43 -39.24 7.69
C GLN A 1083 -5.08 -38.80 9.12
N GLY A 1084 -5.17 -37.50 9.38
CA GLY A 1084 -4.93 -36.92 10.69
C GLY A 1084 -6.10 -37.11 11.67
N SER A 1085 -5.90 -36.67 12.91
CA SER A 1085 -6.91 -36.59 13.96
C SER A 1085 -6.85 -35.22 14.63
N PRO A 1086 -7.99 -34.57 14.97
CA PRO A 1086 -7.98 -33.31 15.71
C PRO A 1086 -7.43 -33.47 17.14
N GLU A 1087 -7.38 -34.69 17.69
CA GLU A 1087 -6.77 -34.94 19.00
C GLU A 1087 -5.23 -34.89 18.96
N ALA A 1088 -4.62 -34.94 17.77
CA ALA A 1088 -3.17 -35.00 17.60
C ALA A 1088 -2.57 -33.61 17.35
N ALA A 1089 -1.60 -33.22 18.17
CA ALA A 1089 -0.81 -32.00 18.03
C ALA A 1089 0.45 -32.18 17.15
N GLY A 1090 0.60 -33.36 16.55
CA GLY A 1090 1.69 -33.69 15.64
C GLY A 1090 1.81 -35.19 15.40
N TYR A 1091 2.73 -35.58 14.51
CA TYR A 1091 2.92 -36.96 14.07
C TYR A 1091 4.41 -37.29 13.94
N ARG A 1092 4.80 -38.50 14.36
CA ARG A 1092 6.15 -39.04 14.15
C ARG A 1092 6.12 -40.12 13.09
N VAL A 1093 7.04 -40.04 12.13
CA VAL A 1093 7.36 -41.16 11.24
C VAL A 1093 8.34 -42.12 11.90
N TRP A 1094 8.17 -43.40 11.65
CA TRP A 1094 9.04 -44.50 12.06
C TRP A 1094 9.53 -45.22 10.80
N VAL A 1095 10.84 -45.44 10.70
CA VAL A 1095 11.52 -45.95 9.50
C VAL A 1095 12.25 -47.25 9.83
N ARG A 1096 12.22 -48.25 8.94
CA ARG A 1096 13.08 -49.44 9.02
C ARG A 1096 13.71 -49.77 7.67
N ASN A 1097 15.02 -50.03 7.67
CA ASN A 1097 15.76 -50.55 6.52
C ASN A 1097 15.54 -52.06 6.37
N LEU A 1098 14.93 -52.48 5.28
CA LEU A 1098 14.57 -53.87 4.96
C LEU A 1098 15.78 -54.72 4.53
N ASN A 1099 16.91 -54.10 4.15
CA ASN A 1099 18.17 -54.82 3.93
C ASN A 1099 18.75 -55.37 5.24
N GLU A 1100 18.42 -54.76 6.37
CA GLU A 1100 18.82 -55.22 7.69
C GLU A 1100 17.76 -56.18 8.23
N HIS A 1101 18.01 -57.48 8.10
CA HIS A 1101 17.01 -58.51 8.41
C HIS A 1101 16.45 -58.45 9.85
N ASN A 1102 17.25 -57.91 10.79
CA ASN A 1102 16.88 -57.62 12.17
C ASN A 1102 17.08 -56.11 12.52
N GLY A 1103 17.04 -55.22 11.52
CA GLY A 1103 17.25 -53.78 11.70
C GLY A 1103 16.15 -53.16 12.58
N PRO A 1104 16.49 -52.22 13.48
CA PRO A 1104 15.50 -51.56 14.33
C PRO A 1104 14.56 -50.67 13.51
N THR A 1105 13.28 -50.60 13.89
CA THR A 1105 12.41 -49.50 13.47
C THR A 1105 12.76 -48.27 14.31
N THR A 1106 13.49 -47.32 13.73
CA THR A 1106 13.91 -46.09 14.41
C THR A 1106 12.88 -44.97 14.23
N PRO A 1107 12.74 -44.06 15.20
CA PRO A 1107 11.98 -42.83 14.99
C PRO A 1107 12.73 -41.94 13.99
N ASP A 1108 11.99 -41.24 13.14
CA ASP A 1108 12.52 -40.05 12.48
C ASP A 1108 12.76 -38.94 13.55
N PRO A 1109 13.83 -38.13 13.45
CA PRO A 1109 14.04 -37.01 14.38
C PRO A 1109 12.97 -35.92 14.27
N TYR A 1110 12.27 -35.80 13.14
CA TYR A 1110 11.23 -34.80 12.92
C TYR A 1110 9.86 -35.26 13.47
N ILE A 1111 9.10 -34.31 14.01
CA ILE A 1111 7.67 -34.44 14.27
C ILE A 1111 6.97 -33.48 13.32
N SER A 1112 6.06 -33.99 12.50
CA SER A 1112 5.27 -33.19 11.57
C SER A 1112 4.04 -32.63 12.26
N ASP A 1113 3.81 -31.33 12.15
CA ASP A 1113 2.55 -30.70 12.57
C ASP A 1113 1.38 -31.08 11.64
N THR A 1114 1.66 -31.57 10.42
CA THR A 1114 0.67 -31.93 9.39
C THR A 1114 0.57 -33.45 9.17
N PRO A 1115 -0.54 -33.97 8.59
CA PRO A 1115 -0.72 -35.40 8.31
C PRO A 1115 0.03 -35.89 7.06
N ASP A 1116 1.20 -35.31 6.77
CA ASP A 1116 2.09 -35.62 5.67
C ASP A 1116 3.56 -35.40 6.08
N HIS A 1117 4.51 -36.00 5.35
CA HIS A 1117 5.94 -35.77 5.55
C HIS A 1117 6.76 -36.25 4.34
N GLN A 1118 7.89 -35.61 4.04
CA GLN A 1118 8.81 -36.01 2.96
C GLN A 1118 10.16 -36.46 3.53
N ILE A 1119 10.60 -37.68 3.18
CA ILE A 1119 11.92 -38.22 3.59
C ILE A 1119 12.80 -38.43 2.36
N ALA A 1120 14.03 -37.93 2.42
CA ALA A 1120 15.05 -37.99 1.36
C ALA A 1120 16.28 -38.83 1.78
N PHE A 1121 17.27 -38.95 0.89
CA PHE A 1121 18.54 -39.65 1.12
C PHE A 1121 18.41 -41.15 1.50
N LEU A 1122 17.34 -41.81 1.06
CA LEU A 1122 17.06 -43.23 1.33
C LEU A 1122 17.94 -44.16 0.47
N PHE A 1123 19.13 -44.49 0.97
CA PHE A 1123 20.08 -45.38 0.28
C PHE A 1123 20.08 -46.81 0.83
N PRO A 1124 20.23 -47.86 -0.02
CA PRO A 1124 20.48 -47.83 -1.46
C PRO A 1124 19.19 -47.94 -2.30
N GLY A 1125 18.26 -47.00 -2.12
CA GLY A 1125 16.97 -46.92 -2.81
C GLY A 1125 15.79 -46.99 -1.84
N ASN A 1126 14.76 -46.17 -2.06
CA ASN A 1126 13.61 -46.04 -1.16
C ASN A 1126 12.74 -47.31 -1.04
N TRP A 1127 12.76 -48.18 -2.04
CA TRP A 1127 12.12 -49.51 -2.03
C TRP A 1127 12.73 -50.50 -1.03
N ASN A 1128 13.86 -50.15 -0.39
CA ASN A 1128 14.42 -50.92 0.72
C ASN A 1128 13.92 -50.46 2.09
N PHE A 1129 12.92 -49.58 2.17
CA PHE A 1129 12.43 -49.02 3.43
C PHE A 1129 10.93 -49.25 3.61
N GLU A 1130 10.51 -49.43 4.86
CA GLU A 1130 9.12 -49.33 5.29
C GLU A 1130 8.93 -48.17 6.27
N PHE A 1131 7.75 -47.57 6.22
CA PHE A 1131 7.37 -46.36 6.96
C PHE A 1131 6.07 -46.61 7.72
N CYS A 1132 6.01 -46.23 8.99
CA CYS A 1132 4.81 -46.29 9.83
C CYS A 1132 4.72 -45.02 10.68
N VAL A 1133 3.53 -44.65 11.16
CA VAL A 1133 3.32 -43.33 11.80
C VAL A 1133 2.68 -43.48 13.19
N THR A 1134 3.04 -42.60 14.12
CA THR A 1134 2.31 -42.36 15.39
C THR A 1134 1.79 -40.92 15.43
N ALA A 1135 0.62 -40.73 16.01
CA ALA A 1135 0.09 -39.42 16.40
C ALA A 1135 0.53 -39.08 17.83
N ILE A 1136 0.73 -37.80 18.13
CA ILE A 1136 1.30 -37.29 19.39
C ILE A 1136 0.41 -36.19 19.96
N ASN A 1137 0.25 -36.16 21.28
CA ASN A 1137 -0.26 -35.03 22.05
C ASN A 1137 0.61 -34.89 23.31
N GLY A 1138 1.61 -34.00 23.27
CA GLY A 1138 2.63 -33.90 24.31
C GLY A 1138 3.34 -35.24 24.56
N VAL A 1139 3.37 -35.68 25.82
CA VAL A 1139 3.92 -36.99 26.23
C VAL A 1139 3.10 -38.20 25.75
N LEU A 1140 1.85 -38.00 25.31
CA LEU A 1140 0.98 -39.09 24.86
C LEU A 1140 1.24 -39.41 23.39
N GLU A 1141 1.37 -40.69 23.06
CA GLU A 1141 1.70 -41.15 21.71
C GLU A 1141 0.83 -42.36 21.34
N SER A 1142 0.31 -42.35 20.10
CA SER A 1142 -0.57 -43.39 19.58
C SER A 1142 0.16 -44.72 19.40
N ASP A 1143 -0.60 -45.76 19.14
CA ASP A 1143 -0.02 -47.00 18.60
C ASP A 1143 0.42 -46.73 17.15
N ARG A 1144 1.41 -47.49 16.64
CA ARG A 1144 1.92 -47.29 15.27
C ARG A 1144 0.93 -47.80 14.24
N THR A 1145 0.80 -47.11 13.10
CA THR A 1145 0.17 -47.69 11.91
C THR A 1145 0.86 -48.99 11.50
N PRO A 1146 0.18 -49.88 10.74
CA PRO A 1146 0.87 -50.83 9.88
C PRO A 1146 1.92 -50.12 9.02
N CYS A 1147 3.09 -50.72 8.89
CA CYS A 1147 4.20 -50.15 8.11
C CYS A 1147 3.99 -50.43 6.61
N VAL A 1148 4.28 -49.44 5.77
CA VAL A 1148 4.09 -49.48 4.31
C VAL A 1148 5.42 -49.23 3.62
N SER A 1149 5.77 -50.05 2.62
CA SER A 1149 6.97 -49.88 1.80
C SER A 1149 6.65 -49.35 0.41
N VAL A 1150 7.65 -48.81 -0.29
CA VAL A 1150 7.49 -48.37 -1.69
C VAL A 1150 7.29 -49.61 -2.59
N PRO A 1151 6.22 -49.67 -3.42
CA PRO A 1151 6.02 -50.79 -4.34
C PRO A 1151 7.16 -50.90 -5.36
N LEU A 1152 7.68 -52.12 -5.57
CA LEU A 1152 8.66 -52.39 -6.62
C LEU A 1152 8.04 -52.15 -8.01
N PRO A 1153 8.76 -51.53 -8.95
CA PRO A 1153 8.27 -51.37 -10.32
C PRO A 1153 8.08 -52.74 -11.00
N PRO A 1154 7.04 -52.90 -11.85
CA PRO A 1154 6.74 -54.18 -12.48
C PRO A 1154 7.91 -54.64 -13.40
N PRO A 1155 8.25 -55.94 -13.40
CA PRO A 1155 9.34 -56.46 -14.21
C PRO A 1155 9.02 -56.31 -15.72
N SER A 1156 9.97 -55.75 -16.47
CA SER A 1156 9.81 -55.51 -17.92
C SER A 1156 9.65 -56.81 -18.70
N THR A 1157 8.44 -57.10 -19.17
CA THR A 1157 8.08 -58.33 -19.88
C THR A 1157 8.55 -58.30 -21.35
N GLY A 1158 9.77 -58.80 -21.58
CA GLY A 1158 10.33 -58.99 -22.92
C GLY A 1158 9.62 -60.06 -23.74
N ALA A 1159 8.49 -59.70 -24.37
CA ALA A 1159 7.67 -60.62 -25.16
C ALA A 1159 8.11 -60.66 -26.64
N THR A 1160 8.94 -61.65 -27.02
CA THR A 1160 9.33 -61.87 -28.42
C THR A 1160 8.23 -62.62 -29.20
N THR A 1161 7.51 -61.93 -30.08
CA THR A 1161 6.66 -62.57 -31.09
C THR A 1161 7.46 -62.96 -32.33
N ARG A 1162 7.18 -64.14 -32.90
CA ARG A 1162 7.99 -64.76 -33.97
C ARG A 1162 7.16 -65.05 -35.21
N ALA A 1163 7.38 -64.30 -36.29
CA ALA A 1163 6.76 -64.55 -37.60
C ALA A 1163 7.62 -65.51 -38.47
N PRO A 1164 7.02 -66.30 -39.38
CA PRO A 1164 7.73 -67.30 -40.20
C PRO A 1164 8.45 -66.71 -41.42
N ALA A 1165 9.36 -67.50 -42.00
CA ALA A 1165 10.38 -67.02 -42.95
C ALA A 1165 9.96 -66.96 -44.42
N LYS A 1166 10.62 -66.07 -45.18
CA LYS A 1166 10.98 -66.27 -46.60
C LYS A 1166 12.46 -65.93 -46.82
N SER A 1167 13.02 -66.35 -47.95
CA SER A 1167 14.45 -66.62 -48.16
C SER A 1167 15.34 -65.41 -48.53
N LYS A 1168 16.62 -65.49 -48.15
CA LYS A 1168 17.71 -64.71 -48.77
C LYS A 1168 18.20 -65.38 -50.06
N SER A 1169 18.78 -64.59 -50.96
CA SER A 1169 19.75 -65.06 -51.96
C SER A 1169 21.03 -64.19 -51.91
N THR A 1170 22.18 -64.85 -51.78
CA THR A 1170 23.52 -64.48 -52.32
C THR A 1170 24.06 -63.04 -52.26
N SER A 1171 25.02 -62.81 -51.34
CA SER A 1171 26.25 -61.97 -51.46
C SER A 1171 26.14 -60.44 -51.72
N SER A 1172 27.13 -59.58 -51.40
CA SER A 1172 28.53 -59.79 -51.01
C SER A 1172 28.99 -58.93 -49.78
N ARG A 1173 30.23 -58.39 -49.74
CA ARG A 1173 30.97 -57.94 -48.51
C ARG A 1173 31.42 -56.43 -48.59
N PRO A 1174 32.21 -55.82 -47.66
CA PRO A 1174 31.88 -54.55 -46.95
C PRO A 1174 33.00 -53.46 -47.17
N PRO A 1175 33.34 -52.48 -46.27
CA PRO A 1175 32.75 -51.96 -45.01
C PRO A 1175 32.75 -50.40 -44.89
N SER A 1176 32.60 -49.88 -43.65
CA SER A 1176 32.93 -48.51 -43.12
C SER A 1176 32.02 -47.33 -43.51
N ASP A 1177 31.73 -46.33 -42.64
CA ASP A 1177 31.96 -46.19 -41.17
C ASP A 1177 30.89 -45.26 -40.52
N PRO A 1178 30.80 -45.13 -39.17
CA PRO A 1178 29.55 -44.72 -38.49
C PRO A 1178 29.58 -43.43 -37.62
N ALA A 1179 28.40 -43.02 -37.16
CA ALA A 1179 28.17 -42.31 -35.88
C ALA A 1179 26.91 -42.95 -35.24
N GLN A 1180 27.04 -43.80 -34.22
CA GLN A 1180 27.23 -43.50 -32.78
C GLN A 1180 25.96 -43.07 -32.05
N GLU A 1181 25.46 -43.97 -31.18
CA GLU A 1181 24.69 -43.61 -30.00
C GLU A 1181 24.95 -44.63 -28.86
N SER A 1182 24.89 -44.14 -27.62
CA SER A 1182 24.71 -44.88 -26.34
C SER A 1182 25.64 -46.06 -25.98
N LEU A 1183 26.42 -45.87 -24.90
CA LEU A 1183 26.91 -46.96 -24.05
C LEU A 1183 26.63 -46.66 -22.57
N LEU A 1184 25.81 -47.49 -21.93
CA LEU A 1184 25.65 -47.56 -20.48
C LEU A 1184 25.64 -49.02 -20.02
N LYS A 1185 26.68 -49.41 -19.26
CA LYS A 1185 26.76 -50.46 -18.20
C LYS A 1185 28.09 -51.22 -18.22
N LYS A 1186 28.89 -51.01 -17.17
CA LYS A 1186 29.16 -51.99 -16.10
C LYS A 1186 30.19 -51.40 -15.13
N GLY A 1187 30.04 -51.66 -13.84
CA GLY A 1187 31.04 -51.33 -12.83
C GLY A 1187 31.16 -52.45 -11.79
N ARG A 1188 32.19 -52.37 -10.94
CA ARG A 1188 32.24 -52.95 -9.59
C ARG A 1188 33.46 -52.44 -8.82
N PHE A 1189 33.39 -52.58 -7.50
CA PHE A 1189 34.32 -52.12 -6.48
C PHE A 1189 35.76 -52.67 -6.61
N ALA A 1190 36.72 -51.92 -6.03
CA ALA A 1190 37.99 -52.44 -5.52
C ALA A 1190 38.35 -51.71 -4.20
N ASP A 1191 39.01 -52.42 -3.29
CA ASP A 1191 39.42 -51.96 -1.94
C ASP A 1191 40.88 -51.45 -1.95
N PRO A 1192 41.28 -50.43 -1.16
CA PRO A 1192 42.55 -49.72 -1.37
C PRO A 1192 43.69 -50.18 -0.46
N ARG A 1193 44.74 -50.82 -1.03
CA ARG A 1193 46.06 -51.01 -0.39
C ARG A 1193 47.22 -50.97 -1.39
N SER A 1194 48.43 -50.80 -0.83
CA SER A 1194 49.77 -50.89 -1.44
C SER A 1194 50.15 -49.85 -2.51
N ASP A 1195 51.01 -48.92 -2.05
CA ASP A 1195 52.33 -48.65 -2.61
C ASP A 1195 52.52 -47.88 -3.93
N VAL A 1196 52.87 -46.61 -3.77
CA VAL A 1196 54.12 -45.97 -4.26
C VAL A 1196 54.73 -46.50 -5.56
N VAL A 1197 54.76 -45.65 -6.59
CA VAL A 1197 56.03 -45.22 -7.24
C VAL A 1197 55.82 -43.92 -8.05
N THR A 1198 56.83 -43.05 -8.04
CA THR A 1198 56.87 -41.76 -8.75
C THR A 1198 57.40 -41.90 -10.19
N VAL A 1199 56.82 -41.16 -11.14
CA VAL A 1199 57.48 -40.79 -12.41
C VAL A 1199 57.18 -39.30 -12.72
N PRO A 1200 58.19 -38.46 -13.08
CA PRO A 1200 58.04 -37.02 -13.31
C PRO A 1200 57.83 -36.67 -14.82
N PRO A 1201 57.84 -35.39 -15.27
CA PRO A 1201 57.10 -34.95 -16.47
C PRO A 1201 57.92 -34.86 -17.76
N THR A 1202 57.22 -34.74 -18.90
CA THR A 1202 57.52 -33.86 -20.06
C THR A 1202 56.31 -33.83 -21.00
N GLY A 1203 55.97 -32.67 -21.58
CA GLY A 1203 54.89 -32.50 -22.56
C GLY A 1203 54.35 -31.08 -22.56
#